data_AF-A0AAE8HF74-F1
#
_entry.id   AF-A0AAE8HF74-F1
#
_cell.length_a   1.000
_cell.length_b   1.000
_cell.length_c   1.000
_cell.angle_alpha   90.00
_cell.angle_beta   90.00
_cell.angle_gamma   90.00
#
_symmetry.space_group_name_H-M   'P 1'
#
loop_
_entity.id
_entity.type
_entity.pdbx_description
1 polymer ?
#
loop_
_entity_poly.entity_id
_entity_poly.type
_entity_poly.pdbx_seq_one_letter_code
_entity_poly.pdbx_strand_id
1 'polypeptide(L)'
;MLPPLSVIAPTAAHLTPADACARGLRRQLHIHPEPLTPGMLPLQRDVRWILDTVLEQVVNLAGDPRDKQAIEALHRTLSNSPARLELTAEELPDCYVFFKKAEHLLKRHRSADAPDIEADYRLCRALKWQFRAAASDARHAHLTQGVLSALGYIDAGGKRINHRHLGYEFALESTRQLSAGPYLSADSLVEITDDQRIRSTRVVALLGKLNSTLANVTAATSGHQLGIGYLSSREYPSLGHYADARSHSVRTSLSENIARTVRNLPAILSDRFHLQRHRDYSAQSQPYTREALAGKGLGDVELPCLQHTDQPLMTERGFKMTADSKLALDVFSFLKVNTSMALTLQRTVQSKTLDILGLYDTAPGLARQQLAARQSSSDTLFKLLEDLNAHVASSSRHFVQQLNSSRANAVVDLRTQQAHSLLERYVLLQSLGPVDPVVNADIRDLIQQHRALLRPQALCVYQIKAPSQILSGSVSASVSSQAEGGKGVTLELSHRTSDDPHLSGDYLSIDIAPLKCKKGVAAALREVLAALGKQTFDWEELIRSISASLLDPARQPSIHVLVKIKHGQPVVLLTRHTRDKHRDLALSEPISHYTGVQLQSLRTRQSLHKEQWGTDSLDHLLPIARRYLANPDDRPGWDLYIQAHSEDLSKLLDAMGRQSPGSVLNAELDALRRIGPALDQAVETLTQQAADALAAPTPESRARTRQALDQMLLAYMPHYVAKVSEAWTLQ
;
A
#
# COMPACT_ATOMS: atom_id res chain seq x y z
N MET A 1 30.94 16.97 -27.25
CA MET A 1 30.64 17.56 -25.93
C MET A 1 29.25 18.19 -25.98
N LEU A 2 28.27 17.50 -25.39
CA LEU A 2 27.08 18.01 -24.69
C LEU A 2 26.45 16.76 -24.01
N PRO A 3 25.84 16.89 -22.82
CA PRO A 3 25.65 15.82 -21.84
C PRO A 3 24.42 14.92 -22.09
N PRO A 4 24.32 13.77 -21.41
CA PRO A 4 23.22 12.80 -21.54
C PRO A 4 21.93 13.28 -20.86
N LEU A 5 20.79 13.00 -21.50
CA LEU A 5 19.44 13.17 -20.96
C LEU A 5 19.07 12.00 -20.04
N SER A 6 18.64 12.34 -18.84
CA SER A 6 18.19 11.50 -17.72
C SER A 6 16.65 11.44 -17.63
N VAL A 7 16.09 10.29 -17.25
CA VAL A 7 14.68 10.06 -16.85
C VAL A 7 14.73 8.94 -15.79
N ILE A 8 14.54 9.13 -14.47
CA ILE A 8 13.45 9.60 -13.59
C ILE A 8 12.29 8.60 -13.43
N ALA A 9 12.04 8.23 -12.16
CA ALA A 9 11.05 7.31 -11.58
C ALA A 9 9.56 7.63 -11.94
N PRO A 10 8.56 6.80 -11.54
CA PRO A 10 7.16 7.06 -11.83
C PRO A 10 6.64 8.06 -10.79
N THR A 11 7.00 9.32 -10.94
CA THR A 11 6.18 10.41 -10.42
C THR A 11 4.91 10.47 -11.25
N ALA A 12 3.76 10.74 -10.61
CA ALA A 12 2.51 11.10 -11.26
C ALA A 12 2.81 11.86 -12.55
N ALA A 13 2.45 11.27 -13.72
CA ALA A 13 2.93 11.67 -15.04
C ALA A 13 3.44 13.11 -15.04
N HIS A 14 4.76 13.32 -14.92
CA HIS A 14 5.33 14.63 -15.19
C HIS A 14 5.22 14.81 -16.69
N LEU A 15 4.01 15.19 -17.10
CA LEU A 15 3.78 16.14 -18.14
C LEU A 15 5.02 17.00 -18.32
N THR A 16 5.72 16.84 -19.44
CA THR A 16 6.75 17.84 -19.77
C THR A 16 6.05 19.20 -19.73
N PRO A 17 6.73 20.30 -19.36
CA PRO A 17 6.09 21.62 -19.37
C PRO A 17 5.43 21.92 -20.73
N ALA A 18 5.99 21.37 -21.82
CA ALA A 18 5.44 21.43 -23.16
C ALA A 18 4.14 20.62 -23.31
N ASP A 19 4.08 19.39 -22.81
CA ASP A 19 2.86 18.56 -22.84
C ASP A 19 1.77 19.11 -21.92
N ALA A 20 2.14 19.73 -20.79
CA ALA A 20 1.20 20.36 -19.85
C ALA A 20 0.61 21.61 -20.49
N CYS A 21 1.45 22.38 -21.16
CA CYS A 21 1.04 23.55 -21.93
C CYS A 21 0.15 23.13 -23.11
N ALA A 22 0.51 22.08 -23.86
CA ALA A 22 -0.29 21.56 -24.97
C ALA A 22 -1.65 21.02 -24.52
N ARG A 23 -1.71 20.27 -23.41
CA ARG A 23 -2.97 19.81 -22.81
C ARG A 23 -3.79 20.98 -22.25
N GLY A 24 -3.15 21.93 -21.58
CA GLY A 24 -3.80 23.15 -21.08
C GLY A 24 -4.41 23.99 -22.21
N LEU A 25 -3.68 24.16 -23.31
CA LEU A 25 -4.16 24.86 -24.52
C LEU A 25 -5.31 24.11 -25.20
N ARG A 26 -5.22 22.78 -25.34
CA ARG A 26 -6.31 21.96 -25.92
C ARG A 26 -7.59 22.04 -25.08
N ARG A 27 -7.48 22.07 -23.75
CA ARG A 27 -8.63 22.25 -22.85
C ARG A 27 -9.20 23.67 -22.87
N GLN A 28 -8.35 24.68 -22.95
CA GLN A 28 -8.79 26.06 -23.19
C GLN A 28 -9.60 26.18 -24.48
N LEU A 29 -9.14 25.50 -25.54
CA LEU A 29 -9.71 25.54 -26.88
C LEU A 29 -10.81 24.51 -27.12
N HIS A 30 -11.17 23.68 -26.13
CA HIS A 30 -12.20 22.62 -26.24
C HIS A 30 -12.02 21.68 -27.43
N ILE A 31 -10.78 21.44 -27.87
CA ILE A 31 -10.53 20.67 -29.09
C ILE A 31 -10.94 19.20 -28.90
N HIS A 32 -10.84 18.68 -27.67
CA HIS A 32 -11.41 17.41 -27.21
C HIS A 32 -11.59 17.47 -25.67
N PRO A 33 -12.82 17.39 -25.10
CA PRO A 33 -13.00 17.35 -23.65
C PRO A 33 -12.51 16.00 -23.13
N GLU A 34 -11.24 15.92 -22.72
CA GLU A 34 -10.73 14.77 -22.00
C GLU A 34 -11.29 14.76 -20.57
N PRO A 35 -11.72 13.61 -20.03
CA PRO A 35 -12.16 13.52 -18.65
C PRO A 35 -11.04 13.98 -17.71
N LEU A 36 -11.40 14.83 -16.74
CA LEU A 36 -10.49 15.29 -15.70
C LEU A 36 -9.79 14.10 -15.02
N THR A 37 -8.46 14.12 -15.01
CA THR A 37 -7.69 13.15 -14.23
C THR A 37 -7.81 13.47 -12.74
N PRO A 38 -7.81 12.46 -11.85
CA PRO A 38 -7.94 12.68 -10.42
C PRO A 38 -6.87 13.64 -9.88
N GLY A 39 -7.29 14.68 -9.14
CA GLY A 39 -6.40 15.72 -8.62
C GLY A 39 -6.31 17.00 -9.46
N MET A 40 -6.93 17.03 -10.65
CA MET A 40 -7.12 18.27 -11.41
C MET A 40 -8.36 19.02 -10.92
N LEU A 41 -8.26 20.35 -10.90
CA LEU A 41 -9.37 21.22 -10.50
C LEU A 41 -10.20 21.63 -11.73
N PRO A 42 -11.51 21.85 -11.57
CA PRO A 42 -12.38 22.21 -12.69
C PRO A 42 -11.97 23.57 -13.29
N LEU A 43 -12.23 23.72 -14.59
CA LEU A 43 -11.93 24.95 -15.32
C LEU A 43 -12.74 26.13 -14.77
N GLN A 44 -12.06 27.27 -14.58
CA GLN A 44 -12.68 28.47 -14.03
C GLN A 44 -13.80 29.00 -14.94
N ARG A 45 -13.60 28.95 -16.26
CA ARG A 45 -14.61 29.33 -17.27
C ARG A 45 -15.88 28.49 -17.11
N ASP A 46 -15.74 27.18 -17.04
CA ASP A 46 -16.87 26.27 -17.09
C ASP A 46 -17.72 26.37 -15.81
N VAL A 47 -17.07 26.55 -14.65
CA VAL A 47 -17.77 26.82 -13.40
C VAL A 47 -18.46 28.18 -13.44
N ARG A 48 -17.84 29.22 -14.01
CA ARG A 48 -18.50 30.53 -14.19
C ARG A 48 -19.76 30.43 -15.06
N TRP A 49 -19.71 29.67 -16.15
CA TRP A 49 -20.91 29.39 -16.95
C TRP A 49 -22.01 28.69 -16.15
N ILE A 50 -21.69 27.68 -15.35
CA ILE A 50 -22.68 27.06 -14.45
C ILE A 50 -23.25 28.10 -13.48
N LEU A 51 -22.41 28.94 -12.88
CA LEU A 51 -22.82 29.97 -11.92
C LEU A 51 -23.76 30.99 -12.58
N ASP A 52 -23.44 31.46 -13.79
CA ASP A 52 -24.27 32.40 -14.56
C ASP A 52 -25.64 31.80 -14.86
N THR A 53 -25.69 30.59 -15.41
CA THR A 53 -26.94 29.88 -15.73
C THR A 53 -27.80 29.67 -14.48
N VAL A 54 -27.21 29.30 -13.34
CA VAL A 54 -27.95 29.11 -12.08
C VAL A 54 -28.41 30.45 -11.50
N LEU A 55 -27.61 31.51 -11.61
CA LEU A 55 -27.98 32.83 -11.11
C LEU A 55 -29.20 33.38 -11.84
N GLU A 56 -29.24 33.29 -13.18
CA GLU A 56 -30.37 33.75 -14.00
C GLU A 56 -31.70 33.11 -13.56
N GLN A 57 -31.67 31.83 -13.19
CA GLN A 57 -32.85 31.09 -12.74
C GLN A 57 -33.29 31.49 -11.33
N VAL A 58 -32.35 31.71 -10.42
CA VAL A 58 -32.64 31.89 -8.99
C VAL A 58 -32.93 33.34 -8.62
N VAL A 59 -32.34 34.32 -9.32
CA VAL A 59 -32.52 35.75 -9.03
C VAL A 59 -33.97 36.20 -9.17
N ASN A 60 -34.69 35.65 -10.15
CA ASN A 60 -36.10 35.96 -10.38
C ASN A 60 -37.03 35.36 -9.31
N LEU A 61 -36.55 34.36 -8.56
CA LEU A 61 -37.29 33.68 -7.50
C LEU A 61 -36.95 34.22 -6.10
N ALA A 62 -35.93 35.08 -5.97
CA ALA A 62 -35.55 35.68 -4.70
C ALA A 62 -36.54 36.78 -4.30
N GLY A 63 -37.61 36.42 -3.58
CA GLY A 63 -38.64 37.36 -3.12
C GLY A 63 -38.16 38.37 -2.05
N ASP A 64 -37.06 38.09 -1.34
CA ASP A 64 -36.43 39.01 -0.37
C ASP A 64 -35.20 39.69 -1.01
N PRO A 65 -35.13 41.04 -1.05
CA PRO A 65 -33.98 41.77 -1.60
C PRO A 65 -32.66 41.42 -0.90
N ARG A 66 -32.68 40.99 0.37
CA ARG A 66 -31.47 40.56 1.10
C ARG A 66 -30.93 39.24 0.56
N ASP A 67 -31.81 38.30 0.23
CA ASP A 67 -31.43 37.00 -0.31
C ASP A 67 -30.89 37.15 -1.75
N LYS A 68 -31.47 38.05 -2.54
CA LYS A 68 -30.99 38.43 -3.87
C LYS A 68 -29.59 39.06 -3.81
N GLN A 69 -29.39 40.06 -2.95
CA GLN A 69 -28.08 40.70 -2.78
C GLN A 69 -27.00 39.71 -2.31
N ALA A 70 -27.36 38.75 -1.44
CA ALA A 70 -26.42 37.77 -0.93
C ALA A 70 -25.93 36.78 -2.01
N ILE A 71 -26.83 36.27 -2.86
CA ILE A 71 -26.44 35.34 -3.95
C ILE A 71 -25.67 36.08 -5.07
N GLU A 72 -26.06 37.32 -5.39
CA GLU A 72 -25.32 38.16 -6.33
C GLU A 72 -23.92 38.53 -5.80
N ALA A 73 -23.78 38.80 -4.50
CA ALA A 73 -22.48 39.08 -3.90
C ALA A 73 -21.54 37.86 -4.01
N LEU A 74 -22.03 36.66 -3.70
CA LEU A 74 -21.26 35.41 -3.85
C LEU A 74 -20.84 35.17 -5.31
N HIS A 75 -21.75 35.41 -6.25
CA HIS A 75 -21.44 35.35 -7.69
C HIS A 75 -20.36 36.36 -8.07
N ARG A 76 -20.48 37.63 -7.66
CA ARG A 76 -19.48 38.67 -7.96
C ARG A 76 -18.12 38.32 -7.38
N THR A 77 -18.05 37.77 -6.17
CA THR A 77 -16.78 37.32 -5.57
C THR A 77 -16.12 36.23 -6.42
N LEU A 78 -16.89 35.23 -6.87
CA LEU A 78 -16.38 34.13 -7.70
C LEU A 78 -16.05 34.57 -9.13
N SER A 79 -16.78 35.53 -9.68
CA SER A 79 -16.59 36.07 -11.03
C SER A 79 -15.45 37.09 -11.14
N ASN A 80 -15.17 37.82 -10.06
CA ASN A 80 -14.07 38.80 -9.97
C ASN A 80 -12.72 38.19 -9.55
N SER A 81 -12.65 36.87 -9.39
CA SER A 81 -11.40 36.16 -9.13
C SER A 81 -10.39 36.35 -10.29
N PRO A 82 -9.08 36.36 -10.00
CA PRO A 82 -8.06 36.51 -11.05
C PRO A 82 -8.22 35.43 -12.12
N ALA A 83 -8.13 35.84 -13.39
CA ALA A 83 -8.29 34.93 -14.53
C ALA A 83 -7.20 33.84 -14.52
N ARG A 84 -7.63 32.59 -14.38
CA ARG A 84 -6.78 31.39 -14.32
C ARG A 84 -7.44 30.27 -15.11
N LEU A 85 -6.65 29.27 -15.48
CA LEU A 85 -7.17 28.11 -16.19
C LEU A 85 -8.11 27.28 -15.28
N GLU A 86 -7.61 26.93 -14.11
CA GLU A 86 -8.31 26.11 -13.12
C GLU A 86 -8.71 26.95 -11.91
N LEU A 87 -9.80 26.55 -11.25
CA LEU A 87 -10.15 27.06 -9.93
C LEU A 87 -9.07 26.72 -8.91
N THR A 88 -8.92 27.56 -7.90
CA THR A 88 -8.07 27.27 -6.74
C THR A 88 -8.82 26.45 -5.70
N ALA A 89 -8.06 25.73 -4.87
CA ALA A 89 -8.61 25.04 -3.71
C ALA A 89 -9.34 25.97 -2.72
N GLU A 90 -9.00 27.26 -2.73
CA GLU A 90 -9.59 28.30 -1.86
C GLU A 90 -10.96 28.77 -2.37
N GLU A 91 -11.24 28.65 -3.67
CA GLU A 91 -12.53 29.05 -4.28
C GLU A 91 -13.61 27.94 -4.22
N LEU A 92 -13.21 26.67 -4.10
CA LEU A 92 -14.16 25.53 -4.01
C LEU A 92 -15.18 25.65 -2.86
N PRO A 93 -14.80 26.09 -1.63
CA PRO A 93 -15.76 26.34 -0.56
C PRO A 93 -16.81 27.40 -0.93
N ASP A 94 -16.42 28.44 -1.66
CA ASP A 94 -17.32 29.52 -2.07
C ASP A 94 -18.32 29.05 -3.13
N CYS A 95 -17.88 28.22 -4.09
CA CYS A 95 -18.78 27.53 -5.01
C CYS A 95 -19.81 26.67 -4.25
N TYR A 96 -19.38 25.92 -3.23
CA TYR A 96 -20.30 25.16 -2.38
C TYR A 96 -21.32 26.06 -1.67
N VAL A 97 -20.89 27.20 -1.12
CA VAL A 97 -21.77 28.16 -0.44
C VAL A 97 -22.80 28.74 -1.42
N PHE A 98 -22.38 29.07 -2.64
CA PHE A 98 -23.27 29.53 -3.70
C PHE A 98 -24.36 28.51 -4.02
N PHE A 99 -24.01 27.27 -4.37
CA PHE A 99 -25.00 26.24 -4.72
C PHE A 99 -25.90 25.85 -3.53
N LYS A 100 -25.38 25.91 -2.31
CA LYS A 100 -26.19 25.74 -1.09
C LYS A 100 -27.23 26.84 -0.93
N LYS A 101 -26.87 28.09 -1.23
CA LYS A 101 -27.80 29.23 -1.17
C LYS A 101 -28.85 29.13 -2.29
N ALA A 102 -28.43 28.79 -3.51
CA ALA A 102 -29.32 28.56 -4.66
C ALA A 102 -30.35 27.45 -4.37
N GLU A 103 -29.90 26.30 -3.85
CA GLU A 103 -30.78 25.21 -3.43
C GLU A 103 -31.83 25.67 -2.40
N HIS A 104 -31.42 26.46 -1.39
CA HIS A 104 -32.31 26.93 -0.35
C HIS A 104 -33.40 27.88 -0.88
N LEU A 105 -33.05 28.72 -1.86
CA LEU A 105 -34.01 29.60 -2.52
C LEU A 105 -35.02 28.80 -3.35
N LEU A 106 -34.53 27.91 -4.22
CA LEU A 106 -35.39 27.03 -5.02
C LEU A 106 -36.32 26.17 -4.17
N LYS A 107 -35.83 25.71 -3.00
CA LYS A 107 -36.62 24.92 -2.05
C LYS A 107 -37.94 25.58 -1.63
N ARG A 108 -37.98 26.91 -1.54
CA ARG A 108 -39.17 27.67 -1.11
C ARG A 108 -40.28 27.69 -2.14
N HIS A 109 -39.96 27.44 -3.41
CA HIS A 109 -40.88 27.54 -4.55
C HIS A 109 -41.22 26.18 -5.16
N ARG A 110 -40.90 25.08 -4.46
CA ARG A 110 -41.19 23.71 -4.93
C ARG A 110 -42.69 23.44 -4.89
N SER A 111 -43.26 23.05 -6.01
CA SER A 111 -44.63 22.54 -6.12
C SER A 111 -44.68 21.42 -7.17
N ALA A 112 -45.74 20.61 -7.14
CA ALA A 112 -45.99 19.60 -8.18
C ALA A 112 -46.22 20.25 -9.56
N ASP A 113 -46.67 21.50 -9.57
CA ASP A 113 -47.04 22.26 -10.78
C ASP A 113 -45.84 23.02 -11.40
N ALA A 114 -44.66 22.98 -10.78
CA ALA A 114 -43.45 23.65 -11.25
C ALA A 114 -42.30 22.63 -11.45
N PRO A 115 -42.37 21.77 -12.48
CA PRO A 115 -41.39 20.71 -12.72
C PRO A 115 -39.99 21.26 -13.01
N ASP A 116 -39.88 22.44 -13.64
CA ASP A 116 -38.61 23.08 -13.96
C ASP A 116 -37.89 23.56 -12.68
N ILE A 117 -38.62 24.16 -11.73
CA ILE A 117 -38.07 24.58 -10.42
C ILE A 117 -37.59 23.36 -9.63
N GLU A 118 -38.32 22.24 -9.70
CA GLU A 118 -37.91 20.99 -9.06
C GLU A 118 -36.66 20.38 -9.72
N ALA A 119 -36.51 20.47 -11.04
CA ALA A 119 -35.31 20.07 -11.76
C ALA A 119 -34.11 20.93 -11.39
N ASP A 120 -34.28 22.25 -11.34
CA ASP A 120 -33.23 23.21 -10.94
C ASP A 120 -32.80 23.02 -9.49
N TYR A 121 -33.75 22.76 -8.60
CA TYR A 121 -33.49 22.41 -7.20
C TYR A 121 -32.59 21.17 -7.08
N ARG A 122 -32.91 20.12 -7.84
CA ARG A 122 -32.15 18.86 -7.85
C ARG A 122 -30.75 19.05 -8.43
N LEU A 123 -30.61 19.83 -9.52
CA LEU A 123 -29.32 20.17 -10.09
C LEU A 123 -28.44 20.95 -9.09
N CYS A 124 -28.98 22.01 -8.46
CA CYS A 124 -28.25 22.79 -7.46
C CYS A 124 -27.84 21.93 -6.25
N ARG A 125 -28.72 21.01 -5.82
CA ARG A 125 -28.42 20.05 -4.75
C ARG A 125 -27.26 19.12 -5.11
N ALA A 126 -27.23 18.61 -6.35
CA ALA A 126 -26.17 17.73 -6.84
C ALA A 126 -24.84 18.50 -6.99
N LEU A 127 -24.86 19.69 -7.61
CA LEU A 127 -23.68 20.57 -7.73
C LEU A 127 -23.11 20.95 -6.36
N LYS A 128 -23.96 21.27 -5.38
CA LYS A 128 -23.54 21.48 -3.99
C LYS A 128 -22.76 20.28 -3.45
N TRP A 129 -23.19 19.05 -3.72
CA TRP A 129 -22.46 17.84 -3.29
C TRP A 129 -21.11 17.70 -3.99
N GLN A 130 -21.04 17.97 -5.31
CA GLN A 130 -19.78 17.95 -6.06
C GLN A 130 -18.75 18.93 -5.46
N PHE A 131 -19.12 20.20 -5.29
CA PHE A 131 -18.19 21.22 -4.76
C PHE A 131 -17.89 21.04 -3.26
N ARG A 132 -18.84 20.53 -2.47
CA ARG A 132 -18.58 20.18 -1.06
C ARG A 132 -17.53 19.08 -0.94
N ALA A 133 -17.62 18.07 -1.80
CA ALA A 133 -16.69 16.96 -1.83
C ALA A 133 -15.33 17.39 -2.36
N ALA A 134 -15.27 18.18 -3.44
CA ALA A 134 -14.04 18.77 -3.95
C ALA A 134 -13.31 19.65 -2.93
N ALA A 135 -14.04 20.50 -2.18
CA ALA A 135 -13.45 21.31 -1.13
C ALA A 135 -12.90 20.47 0.04
N SER A 136 -13.56 19.35 0.37
CA SER A 136 -13.05 18.38 1.34
C SER A 136 -11.82 17.64 0.81
N ASP A 137 -11.82 17.25 -0.46
CA ASP A 137 -10.74 16.52 -1.12
C ASP A 137 -9.48 17.38 -1.24
N ALA A 138 -9.61 18.65 -1.59
CA ALA A 138 -8.50 19.59 -1.66
C ALA A 138 -7.83 19.81 -0.27
N ARG A 139 -8.63 19.93 0.80
CA ARG A 139 -8.12 19.97 2.17
C ARG A 139 -7.40 18.67 2.53
N HIS A 140 -7.99 17.54 2.16
CA HIS A 140 -7.42 16.22 2.40
C HIS A 140 -6.08 16.03 1.67
N ALA A 141 -6.00 16.40 0.40
CA ALA A 141 -4.80 16.33 -0.42
C ALA A 141 -3.63 17.10 0.21
N HIS A 142 -3.89 18.25 0.84
CA HIS A 142 -2.87 18.98 1.59
C HIS A 142 -2.32 18.19 2.79
N LEU A 143 -3.20 17.51 3.54
CA LEU A 143 -2.78 16.62 4.64
C LEU A 143 -1.98 15.43 4.10
N THR A 144 -2.45 14.82 3.01
CA THR A 144 -1.80 13.69 2.32
C THR A 144 -0.41 14.07 1.83
N GLN A 145 -0.23 15.22 1.18
CA GLN A 145 1.08 15.73 0.76
C GLN A 145 2.03 15.96 1.95
N GLY A 146 1.48 16.44 3.07
CA GLY A 146 2.21 16.60 4.32
C GLY A 146 2.73 15.28 4.90
N VAL A 147 1.97 14.18 4.73
CA VAL A 147 2.38 12.83 5.14
C VAL A 147 3.36 12.23 4.13
N LEU A 148 3.11 12.37 2.83
CA LEU A 148 3.98 11.88 1.76
C LEU A 148 5.38 12.46 1.85
N SER A 149 5.50 13.78 1.99
CA SER A 149 6.79 14.45 2.18
C SER A 149 7.52 13.98 3.44
N ALA A 150 6.80 13.69 4.52
CA ALA A 150 7.39 13.19 5.76
C ALA A 150 7.88 11.74 5.66
N LEU A 151 7.26 10.93 4.80
CA LEU A 151 7.50 9.50 4.64
C LEU A 151 8.19 9.12 3.32
N GLY A 152 8.57 10.09 2.48
CA GLY A 152 9.15 9.81 1.15
C GLY A 152 10.41 8.92 1.17
N TYR A 153 11.14 8.89 2.29
CA TYR A 153 12.27 7.97 2.47
C TYR A 153 11.86 6.49 2.54
N ILE A 154 10.59 6.18 2.83
CA ILE A 154 10.05 4.82 2.82
C ILE A 154 9.94 4.32 1.38
N ASP A 155 9.50 5.17 0.45
CA ASP A 155 9.40 4.82 -0.98
C ASP A 155 10.75 4.40 -1.57
N ALA A 156 11.83 4.99 -1.04
CA ALA A 156 13.20 4.62 -1.35
C ALA A 156 13.69 3.36 -0.61
N GLY A 157 12.83 2.53 -0.01
CA GLY A 157 13.22 1.31 0.74
C GLY A 157 13.52 1.53 2.23
N GLY A 158 13.23 2.71 2.77
CA GLY A 158 13.37 3.00 4.19
C GLY A 158 12.27 2.43 5.07
N LYS A 159 12.42 2.57 6.39
CA LYS A 159 11.48 2.05 7.39
C LYS A 159 11.25 3.05 8.52
N ARG A 160 10.04 3.04 9.07
CA ARG A 160 9.67 3.84 10.24
C ARG A 160 9.23 2.93 11.37
N ILE A 161 9.94 3.02 12.49
CA ILE A 161 9.65 2.25 13.68
C ILE A 161 9.28 3.22 14.80
N ASN A 162 8.14 2.99 15.45
CA ASN A 162 7.78 3.66 16.68
C ASN A 162 7.55 2.62 17.77
N HIS A 163 8.24 2.79 18.88
CA HIS A 163 8.11 1.99 20.08
C HIS A 163 7.51 2.83 21.19
N ARG A 164 6.48 2.31 21.85
CA ARG A 164 5.84 2.97 22.98
C ARG A 164 5.64 1.94 24.07
N HIS A 165 6.25 2.16 25.22
CA HIS A 165 6.18 1.26 26.35
C HIS A 165 5.64 2.01 27.57
N LEU A 166 4.68 1.41 28.24
CA LEU A 166 4.17 1.84 29.53
C LEU A 166 4.25 0.62 30.46
N GLY A 167 5.08 0.68 31.49
CA GLY A 167 5.21 -0.42 32.45
C GLY A 167 5.18 0.07 33.87
N TYR A 168 4.98 -0.87 34.79
CA TYR A 168 5.12 -0.64 36.21
C TYR A 168 5.99 -1.73 36.78
N GLU A 169 7.08 -1.37 37.45
CA GLU A 169 7.97 -2.32 38.12
C GLU A 169 7.77 -2.34 39.63
N PHE A 170 7.85 -3.53 40.21
CA PHE A 170 7.94 -3.77 41.64
C PHE A 170 9.21 -4.57 41.96
N ALA A 171 9.90 -4.17 43.03
CA ALA A 171 11.04 -4.92 43.55
C ALA A 171 10.54 -6.21 44.26
N LEU A 172 11.15 -7.35 43.93
CA LEU A 172 10.79 -8.66 44.47
C LEU A 172 11.59 -9.03 45.72
N GLU A 173 12.71 -8.37 45.97
CA GLU A 173 13.62 -8.68 47.08
C GLU A 173 14.11 -7.41 47.79
N SER A 174 14.47 -7.56 49.08
CA SER A 174 15.02 -6.47 49.90
C SER A 174 16.41 -6.00 49.44
N THR A 175 17.15 -6.88 48.78
CA THR A 175 18.45 -6.64 48.12
C THR A 175 18.30 -5.80 46.86
N ARG A 176 17.07 -5.63 46.33
CA ARG A 176 16.71 -4.80 45.18
C ARG A 176 17.39 -5.19 43.86
N GLN A 177 17.89 -6.43 43.76
CA GLN A 177 18.52 -6.98 42.56
C GLN A 177 17.54 -7.70 41.62
N LEU A 178 16.33 -7.97 42.09
CA LEU A 178 15.27 -8.63 41.33
C LEU A 178 14.04 -7.73 41.28
N SER A 179 13.55 -7.42 40.07
CA SER A 179 12.27 -6.71 39.88
C SER A 179 11.40 -7.44 38.86
N ALA A 180 10.08 -7.31 39.02
CA ALA A 180 9.14 -7.78 38.02
C ALA A 180 8.07 -6.73 37.77
N GLY A 181 7.40 -6.82 36.62
CA GLY A 181 6.40 -5.82 36.27
C GLY A 181 5.61 -6.17 35.02
N PRO A 182 4.32 -5.78 34.95
CA PRO A 182 3.59 -5.73 33.70
C PRO A 182 4.02 -4.51 32.87
N TYR A 183 4.11 -4.74 31.56
CA TYR A 183 4.47 -3.77 30.55
C TYR A 183 3.50 -3.85 29.39
N LEU A 184 2.89 -2.72 29.02
CA LEU A 184 2.14 -2.56 27.78
C LEU A 184 3.07 -1.97 26.72
N SER A 185 3.30 -2.70 25.63
CA SER A 185 3.93 -2.17 24.42
C SER A 185 2.88 -1.82 23.36
N ALA A 186 3.11 -0.73 22.63
CA ALA A 186 2.29 -0.30 21.51
C ALA A 186 3.20 0.12 20.35
N ASP A 187 3.71 -0.88 19.65
CA ASP A 187 4.67 -0.73 18.57
C ASP A 187 3.97 -0.50 17.23
N SER A 188 4.59 0.27 16.35
CA SER A 188 4.14 0.43 14.97
C SER A 188 5.32 0.48 14.01
N LEU A 189 5.19 -0.22 12.90
CA LEU A 189 6.14 -0.28 11.81
C LEU A 189 5.45 0.14 10.52
N VAL A 190 6.14 0.94 9.70
CA VAL A 190 5.77 1.18 8.30
C VAL A 190 6.99 0.92 7.47
N GLU A 191 6.88 0.00 6.51
CA GLU A 191 7.98 -0.42 5.64
C GLU A 191 7.46 -0.85 4.26
N ILE A 192 8.40 -0.98 3.32
CA ILE A 192 8.19 -1.70 2.08
C ILE A 192 8.33 -3.20 2.34
N THR A 193 7.37 -3.96 1.85
CA THR A 193 7.32 -5.44 1.89
C THR A 193 8.17 -6.05 0.79
N ASP A 194 8.36 -7.37 0.85
CA ASP A 194 9.19 -8.11 -0.10
C ASP A 194 8.63 -8.07 -1.54
N ASP A 195 7.32 -7.85 -1.73
CA ASP A 195 6.68 -7.60 -3.04
C ASP A 195 6.56 -6.09 -3.37
N GLN A 196 7.37 -5.25 -2.73
CA GLN A 196 7.45 -3.79 -2.90
C GLN A 196 6.24 -2.97 -2.39
N ARG A 197 5.24 -3.57 -1.72
CA ARG A 197 4.04 -2.85 -1.23
C ARG A 197 4.28 -2.17 0.10
N ILE A 198 3.46 -1.18 0.46
CA ILE A 198 3.57 -0.51 1.76
C ILE A 198 2.77 -1.28 2.81
N ARG A 199 3.45 -1.77 3.85
CA ARG A 199 2.82 -2.44 4.99
C ARG A 199 2.92 -1.57 6.23
N SER A 200 1.78 -1.41 6.91
CA SER A 200 1.67 -0.75 8.20
C SER A 200 1.27 -1.76 9.26
N THR A 201 2.26 -2.18 10.05
CA THR A 201 2.09 -3.15 11.14
C THR A 201 1.95 -2.42 12.47
N ARG A 202 1.07 -2.92 13.32
CA ARG A 202 0.90 -2.48 14.70
C ARG A 202 0.84 -3.69 15.60
N VAL A 203 1.58 -3.63 16.69
CA VAL A 203 1.57 -4.64 17.74
C VAL A 203 1.21 -3.95 19.05
N VAL A 204 0.22 -4.47 19.75
CA VAL A 204 -0.09 -4.05 21.12
C VAL A 204 0.09 -5.28 22.01
N ALA A 205 1.10 -5.29 22.85
CA ALA A 205 1.45 -6.45 23.66
C ALA A 205 1.43 -6.15 25.15
N LEU A 206 0.95 -7.10 25.94
CA LEU A 206 1.16 -7.15 27.38
C LEU A 206 2.33 -8.10 27.64
N LEU A 207 3.35 -7.60 28.33
CA LEU A 207 4.59 -8.28 28.61
C LEU A 207 4.77 -8.32 30.14
N GLY A 208 5.02 -9.49 30.70
CA GLY A 208 5.63 -9.63 32.02
C GLY A 208 7.14 -9.66 31.85
N LYS A 209 7.85 -8.72 32.48
CA LYS A 209 9.32 -8.74 32.55
C LYS A 209 9.75 -9.07 33.95
N LEU A 210 10.76 -9.92 34.06
CA LEU A 210 11.53 -10.18 35.26
C LEU A 210 12.96 -9.71 35.00
N ASN A 211 13.42 -8.70 35.72
CA ASN A 211 14.76 -8.14 35.58
C ASN A 211 15.63 -8.59 36.76
N SER A 212 16.83 -9.07 36.46
CA SER A 212 17.86 -9.40 37.45
C SER A 212 19.13 -8.58 37.21
N THR A 213 19.57 -7.85 38.22
CA THR A 213 20.80 -7.04 38.23
C THR A 213 21.85 -7.65 39.16
N LEU A 214 22.46 -8.75 38.73
CA LEU A 214 23.61 -9.33 39.42
C LEU A 214 24.87 -8.49 39.17
N ALA A 215 25.31 -7.76 40.20
CA ALA A 215 26.31 -6.69 40.11
C ALA A 215 27.76 -7.15 39.78
N ASN A 216 28.09 -8.44 39.77
CA ASN A 216 29.50 -8.90 39.76
C ASN A 216 29.94 -9.76 38.56
N VAL A 217 29.16 -9.86 37.49
CA VAL A 217 29.64 -10.47 36.22
C VAL A 217 29.17 -9.60 35.06
N THR A 218 30.08 -8.73 34.60
CA THR A 218 30.02 -8.03 33.30
C THR A 218 28.62 -7.62 32.82
N ALA A 219 28.01 -6.60 33.44
CA ALA A 219 26.89 -5.80 32.89
C ALA A 219 25.79 -6.54 32.09
N ALA A 220 25.48 -7.80 32.43
CA ALA A 220 24.47 -8.58 31.74
C ALA A 220 23.17 -8.53 32.56
N THR A 221 22.30 -7.57 32.23
CA THR A 221 20.92 -7.57 32.72
C THR A 221 20.22 -8.80 32.11
N SER A 222 20.02 -9.85 32.89
CA SER A 222 19.25 -11.02 32.44
C SER A 222 17.77 -10.73 32.69
N GLY A 223 17.12 -10.18 31.66
CA GLY A 223 15.68 -9.99 31.62
C GLY A 223 15.01 -11.24 31.06
N HIS A 224 14.07 -11.85 31.79
CA HIS A 224 13.15 -12.83 31.22
C HIS A 224 11.84 -12.12 30.85
N GLN A 225 11.48 -12.16 29.57
CA GLN A 225 10.22 -11.59 29.08
C GLN A 225 9.26 -12.71 28.63
N LEU A 226 8.03 -12.65 29.14
CA LEU A 226 6.90 -13.42 28.63
C LEU A 226 5.83 -12.44 28.19
N GLY A 227 5.21 -12.66 27.05
CA GLY A 227 4.26 -11.69 26.52
C GLY A 227 3.28 -12.25 25.53
N ILE A 228 2.09 -11.65 25.51
CA ILE A 228 1.07 -11.87 24.50
C ILE A 228 0.60 -10.52 23.97
N GLY A 229 0.46 -10.43 22.67
CA GLY A 229 0.02 -9.21 22.02
C GLY A 229 -0.88 -9.46 20.83
N TYR A 230 -1.66 -8.44 20.51
CA TYR A 230 -2.47 -8.40 19.31
C TYR A 230 -1.69 -7.71 18.18
N LEU A 231 -1.59 -8.38 17.05
CA LEU A 231 -0.98 -7.87 15.83
C LEU A 231 -2.08 -7.48 14.85
N SER A 232 -1.95 -6.29 14.27
CA SER A 232 -2.75 -5.85 13.13
C SER A 232 -1.87 -5.21 12.07
N SER A 233 -1.93 -5.71 10.85
CA SER A 233 -1.20 -5.18 9.70
C SER A 233 -2.18 -4.82 8.58
N ARG A 234 -1.83 -3.79 7.81
CA ARG A 234 -2.57 -3.35 6.63
C ARG A 234 -1.61 -3.06 5.49
N GLU A 235 -1.93 -3.56 4.31
CA GLU A 235 -1.11 -3.39 3.12
C GLU A 235 -1.76 -2.46 2.11
N TYR A 236 -0.94 -1.65 1.45
CA TYR A 236 -1.33 -0.64 0.50
C TYR A 236 -0.46 -0.76 -0.77
N PRO A 237 -1.02 -0.46 -1.96
CA PRO A 237 -0.28 -0.58 -3.22
C PRO A 237 0.96 0.32 -3.27
N SER A 238 0.85 1.56 -2.80
CA SER A 238 1.95 2.52 -2.79
C SER A 238 1.89 3.45 -1.58
N LEU A 239 2.94 4.25 -1.40
CA LEU A 239 3.00 5.24 -0.33
C LEU A 239 1.90 6.31 -0.48
N GLY A 240 1.54 6.67 -1.71
CA GLY A 240 0.39 7.54 -2.04
C GLY A 240 -0.90 7.04 -1.40
N HIS A 241 -1.23 5.77 -1.65
CA HIS A 241 -2.43 5.11 -1.14
C HIS A 241 -2.41 5.01 0.39
N TYR A 242 -1.25 4.67 0.97
CA TYR A 242 -1.10 4.67 2.43
C TYR A 242 -1.32 6.06 3.02
N ALA A 243 -0.78 7.11 2.38
CA ALA A 243 -0.89 8.48 2.88
C ALA A 243 -2.33 9.00 2.79
N ASP A 244 -3.04 8.79 1.68
CA ASP A 244 -4.46 9.16 1.54
C ASP A 244 -5.32 8.43 2.60
N ALA A 245 -5.11 7.12 2.74
CA ALA A 245 -5.85 6.32 3.72
C ALA A 245 -5.53 6.67 5.20
N ARG A 246 -4.45 7.39 5.50
CA ARG A 246 -3.99 7.64 6.88
C ARG A 246 -3.81 9.10 7.26
N SER A 247 -3.93 10.04 6.33
CA SER A 247 -3.76 11.49 6.56
C SER A 247 -4.85 12.06 7.49
N HIS A 248 -6.05 11.48 7.48
CA HIS A 248 -7.14 11.79 8.42
C HIS A 248 -6.97 11.13 9.81
N SER A 249 -5.86 10.42 10.06
CA SER A 249 -5.58 9.81 11.36
C SER A 249 -4.73 10.73 12.23
N VAL A 250 -5.33 11.23 13.32
CA VAL A 250 -4.62 12.01 14.36
C VAL A 250 -3.37 11.29 14.83
N ARG A 251 -3.42 9.96 15.00
CA ARG A 251 -2.26 9.17 15.44
C ARG A 251 -1.12 9.20 14.42
N THR A 252 -1.43 9.04 13.13
CA THR A 252 -0.42 9.13 12.05
C THR A 252 0.21 10.51 12.05
N SER A 253 -0.60 11.57 12.07
CA SER A 253 -0.11 12.95 12.09
C SER A 253 0.75 13.24 13.33
N LEU A 254 0.32 12.83 14.53
CA LEU A 254 1.09 12.98 15.78
C LEU A 254 2.43 12.25 15.70
N SER A 255 2.43 11.06 15.11
CA SER A 255 3.65 10.30 14.91
C SER A 255 4.60 10.95 13.92
N GLU A 256 4.14 11.86 13.06
CA GLU A 256 4.98 12.61 12.13
C GLU A 256 5.49 13.93 12.72
N ASN A 257 4.57 14.83 13.09
CA ASN A 257 4.89 16.14 13.63
C ASN A 257 3.76 16.67 14.53
N ILE A 258 4.05 16.83 15.83
CA ILE A 258 3.11 17.30 16.85
C ILE A 258 2.58 18.71 16.51
N ALA A 259 3.46 19.67 16.24
CA ALA A 259 3.08 21.06 15.97
C ALA A 259 2.24 21.21 14.69
N ARG A 260 2.51 20.39 13.65
CA ARG A 260 1.66 20.33 12.45
C ARG A 260 0.30 19.72 12.76
N THR A 261 0.25 18.70 13.61
CA THR A 261 -0.99 18.03 13.99
C THR A 261 -1.92 18.94 14.77
N VAL A 262 -1.39 19.72 15.72
CA VAL A 262 -2.20 20.68 16.49
C VAL A 262 -2.83 21.72 15.56
N ARG A 263 -2.05 22.28 14.63
CA ARG A 263 -2.56 23.25 13.64
C ARG A 263 -3.64 22.68 12.74
N ASN A 264 -3.51 21.41 12.34
CA ASN A 264 -4.41 20.77 11.38
C ASN A 264 -5.50 19.91 12.05
N LEU A 265 -5.62 19.90 13.38
CA LEU A 265 -6.54 19.02 14.11
C LEU A 265 -8.01 19.18 13.67
N PRO A 266 -8.55 20.40 13.46
CA PRO A 266 -9.92 20.56 13.00
C PRO A 266 -10.16 19.90 11.63
N ALA A 267 -9.20 20.05 10.70
CA ALA A 267 -9.27 19.45 9.37
C ALA A 267 -9.20 17.91 9.45
N ILE A 268 -8.29 17.37 10.25
CA ILE A 268 -8.12 15.92 10.45
C ILE A 268 -9.42 15.30 11.01
N LEU A 269 -10.05 15.96 11.99
CA LEU A 269 -11.30 15.49 12.58
C LEU A 269 -12.45 15.57 11.59
N SER A 270 -12.58 16.69 10.86
CA SER A 270 -13.60 16.84 9.83
C SER A 270 -13.51 15.76 8.76
N ASP A 271 -12.31 15.48 8.24
CA ASP A 271 -12.10 14.45 7.23
C ASP A 271 -12.48 13.06 7.75
N ARG A 272 -12.08 12.73 8.99
CA ARG A 272 -12.38 11.44 9.62
C ARG A 272 -13.89 11.13 9.67
N PHE A 273 -14.74 12.13 9.84
CA PHE A 273 -16.19 11.94 9.99
C PHE A 273 -16.98 12.18 8.71
N HIS A 274 -16.47 12.99 7.78
CA HIS A 274 -17.28 13.52 6.69
C HIS A 274 -16.73 13.28 5.29
N LEU A 275 -15.42 13.02 5.13
CA LEU A 275 -14.79 12.91 3.81
C LEU A 275 -15.43 11.81 2.96
N GLN A 276 -15.53 10.60 3.50
CA GLN A 276 -16.08 9.45 2.78
C GLN A 276 -17.50 9.73 2.31
N ARG A 277 -18.36 10.24 3.20
CA ARG A 277 -19.74 10.61 2.87
C ARG A 277 -19.82 11.66 1.76
N HIS A 278 -18.93 12.65 1.77
CA HIS A 278 -18.92 13.67 0.71
C HIS A 278 -18.48 13.07 -0.63
N ARG A 279 -17.40 12.27 -0.64
CA ARG A 279 -16.91 11.56 -1.83
C ARG A 279 -18.03 10.67 -2.41
N ASP A 280 -18.71 9.89 -1.56
CA ASP A 280 -19.81 9.01 -1.98
C ASP A 280 -20.99 9.79 -2.60
N TYR A 281 -21.41 10.91 -1.98
CA TYR A 281 -22.51 11.71 -2.50
C TYR A 281 -22.17 12.36 -3.83
N SER A 282 -20.92 12.80 -3.99
CA SER A 282 -20.39 13.31 -5.26
C SER A 282 -20.43 12.23 -6.33
N ALA A 283 -19.82 11.07 -6.06
CA ALA A 283 -19.71 9.98 -7.02
C ALA A 283 -21.09 9.43 -7.46
N GLN A 284 -22.01 9.26 -6.52
CA GLN A 284 -23.36 8.73 -6.82
C GLN A 284 -24.24 9.73 -7.58
N SER A 285 -24.02 11.04 -7.42
CA SER A 285 -24.80 12.08 -8.12
C SER A 285 -24.16 12.57 -9.42
N GLN A 286 -22.94 12.15 -9.73
CA GLN A 286 -22.18 12.64 -10.89
C GLN A 286 -22.88 12.36 -12.23
N PRO A 287 -23.39 11.14 -12.51
CA PRO A 287 -24.07 10.87 -13.78
C PRO A 287 -25.28 11.75 -14.01
N TYR A 288 -26.10 11.94 -12.97
CA TYR A 288 -27.27 12.84 -13.02
C TYR A 288 -26.86 14.29 -13.27
N THR A 289 -25.80 14.76 -12.61
CA THR A 289 -25.32 16.13 -12.76
C THR A 289 -24.90 16.40 -14.20
N ARG A 290 -24.18 15.45 -14.83
CA ARG A 290 -23.78 15.56 -16.24
C ARG A 290 -24.98 15.55 -17.18
N GLU A 291 -25.92 14.63 -16.98
CA GLU A 291 -27.17 14.55 -17.77
C GLU A 291 -27.98 15.86 -17.67
N ALA A 292 -28.13 16.41 -16.46
CA ALA A 292 -28.88 17.63 -16.21
C ALA A 292 -28.18 18.91 -16.74
N LEU A 293 -26.85 18.97 -16.70
CA LEU A 293 -26.09 20.06 -17.32
C LEU A 293 -26.15 20.00 -18.85
N ALA A 294 -26.03 18.80 -19.44
CA ALA A 294 -26.18 18.60 -20.87
C ALA A 294 -27.57 19.04 -21.36
N GLY A 295 -28.64 18.73 -20.60
CA GLY A 295 -30.00 19.20 -20.88
C GLY A 295 -30.17 20.73 -20.86
N LYS A 296 -29.21 21.47 -20.29
CA LYS A 296 -29.16 22.94 -20.28
C LYS A 296 -28.14 23.53 -21.27
N GLY A 297 -27.60 22.73 -22.18
CA GLY A 297 -26.58 23.15 -23.14
C GLY A 297 -25.17 23.24 -22.56
N LEU A 298 -24.94 22.73 -21.35
CA LEU A 298 -23.64 22.71 -20.65
C LEU A 298 -23.03 21.30 -20.65
N GLY A 299 -23.14 20.56 -21.76
CA GLY A 299 -22.67 19.17 -21.87
C GLY A 299 -21.15 19.01 -21.82
N ASP A 300 -20.42 20.02 -22.28
CA ASP A 300 -18.95 20.01 -22.39
C ASP A 300 -18.24 20.59 -21.16
N VAL A 301 -18.98 20.85 -20.08
CA VAL A 301 -18.43 21.44 -18.85
C VAL A 301 -17.74 20.39 -18.00
N GLU A 302 -16.50 20.70 -17.58
CA GLU A 302 -15.75 19.87 -16.64
C GLU A 302 -16.27 20.00 -15.18
N LEU A 303 -16.61 18.85 -14.57
CA LEU A 303 -17.01 18.76 -13.15
C LEU A 303 -15.86 18.19 -12.29
N PRO A 304 -15.78 18.55 -10.99
CA PRO A 304 -14.75 18.02 -10.10
C PRO A 304 -14.61 16.49 -10.19
N CYS A 305 -13.37 16.01 -10.36
CA CYS A 305 -13.04 14.59 -10.38
C CYS A 305 -12.31 14.23 -9.07
N LEU A 306 -12.96 13.43 -8.22
CA LEU A 306 -12.44 13.09 -6.91
C LEU A 306 -11.66 11.79 -6.92
N GLN A 307 -10.60 11.74 -6.11
CA GLN A 307 -9.91 10.49 -5.82
C GLN A 307 -10.78 9.62 -4.90
N HIS A 308 -10.90 8.34 -5.25
CA HIS A 308 -11.50 7.37 -4.35
C HIS A 308 -10.51 7.08 -3.22
N THR A 309 -10.99 7.03 -1.97
CA THR A 309 -10.13 6.61 -0.85
C THR A 309 -9.79 5.14 -1.06
N ASP A 310 -8.52 4.84 -1.31
CA ASP A 310 -8.14 3.45 -1.50
C ASP A 310 -8.13 2.69 -0.17
N GLN A 311 -8.90 1.60 -0.18
CA GLN A 311 -8.91 0.67 0.94
C GLN A 311 -7.62 -0.14 0.95
N PRO A 312 -7.19 -0.64 2.12
CA PRO A 312 -6.07 -1.56 2.17
C PRO A 312 -6.36 -2.79 1.30
N LEU A 313 -5.38 -3.20 0.49
CA LEU A 313 -5.48 -4.39 -0.37
C LEU A 313 -5.72 -5.66 0.46
N MET A 314 -5.08 -5.70 1.62
CA MET A 314 -5.11 -6.82 2.53
C MET A 314 -5.03 -6.33 3.97
N THR A 315 -5.75 -7.02 4.85
CA THR A 315 -5.62 -6.82 6.28
C THR A 315 -5.23 -8.12 6.96
N GLU A 316 -4.26 -8.05 7.85
CA GLU A 316 -3.75 -9.19 8.60
C GLU A 316 -3.98 -8.93 10.08
N ARG A 317 -4.52 -9.92 10.79
CA ARG A 317 -4.80 -9.82 12.23
C ARG A 317 -4.42 -11.11 12.92
N GLY A 318 -3.96 -11.02 14.15
CA GLY A 318 -3.60 -12.20 14.91
C GLY A 318 -2.99 -11.87 16.26
N PHE A 319 -2.26 -12.84 16.78
CA PHE A 319 -1.56 -12.70 18.04
C PHE A 319 -0.07 -12.96 17.89
N LYS A 320 0.70 -12.29 18.74
CA LYS A 320 2.14 -12.43 18.91
C LYS A 320 2.39 -12.90 20.33
N MET A 321 3.08 -14.01 20.49
CA MET A 321 3.57 -14.50 21.79
C MET A 321 5.09 -14.34 21.79
N THR A 322 5.63 -13.84 22.89
CA THR A 322 7.08 -13.70 23.09
C THR A 322 7.48 -14.42 24.36
N ALA A 323 8.54 -15.22 24.32
CA ALA A 323 9.05 -15.92 25.46
C ALA A 323 10.58 -16.03 25.41
N ASP A 324 11.25 -15.60 26.48
CA ASP A 324 12.69 -15.79 26.63
C ASP A 324 12.96 -17.09 27.40
N SER A 325 13.55 -18.08 26.73
CA SER A 325 13.85 -19.38 27.36
C SER A 325 15.25 -19.88 27.02
N LYS A 326 15.88 -20.53 28.01
CA LYS A 326 17.14 -21.28 27.85
C LYS A 326 16.84 -22.72 27.46
N LEU A 327 16.17 -22.95 26.32
CA LEU A 327 15.91 -24.30 25.82
C LEU A 327 16.57 -24.47 24.45
N ALA A 328 17.38 -25.51 24.31
CA ALA A 328 17.79 -26.01 22.99
C ALA A 328 16.54 -26.51 22.27
N LEU A 329 16.21 -25.90 21.14
CA LEU A 329 14.97 -26.16 20.42
C LEU A 329 15.30 -26.62 19.00
N ASP A 330 14.88 -27.85 18.67
CA ASP A 330 14.95 -28.44 17.34
C ASP A 330 13.66 -28.13 16.54
N VAL A 331 13.27 -26.85 16.55
CA VAL A 331 11.97 -26.42 15.99
C VAL A 331 12.09 -26.02 14.51
N PHE A 332 13.31 -25.72 14.06
CA PHE A 332 13.58 -25.40 12.66
C PHE A 332 13.99 -26.69 11.94
N SER A 333 13.36 -26.99 10.81
CA SER A 333 13.48 -28.27 10.09
C SER A 333 14.91 -28.68 9.70
N PHE A 334 15.87 -27.75 9.77
CA PHE A 334 17.28 -28.00 9.44
C PHE A 334 18.30 -27.24 10.30
N LEU A 335 17.89 -26.43 11.31
CA LEU A 335 18.83 -25.68 12.17
C LEU A 335 18.76 -26.13 13.63
N LYS A 336 19.86 -26.70 14.14
CA LYS A 336 20.03 -27.04 15.56
C LYS A 336 20.56 -25.86 16.37
N VAL A 337 19.74 -25.25 17.23
CA VAL A 337 20.20 -24.10 18.05
C VAL A 337 20.62 -24.54 19.45
N ASN A 338 21.82 -24.12 19.89
CA ASN A 338 22.45 -24.54 21.15
C ASN A 338 22.45 -23.46 22.25
N THR A 339 21.81 -22.30 22.04
CA THR A 339 21.88 -21.14 22.94
C THR A 339 20.51 -20.68 23.46
N SER A 340 20.52 -19.80 24.47
CA SER A 340 19.31 -19.14 24.96
C SER A 340 18.79 -18.14 23.93
N MET A 341 17.53 -18.28 23.52
CA MET A 341 16.92 -17.43 22.49
C MET A 341 15.67 -16.74 23.02
N ALA A 342 15.46 -15.51 22.55
CA ALA A 342 14.16 -14.86 22.65
C ALA A 342 13.27 -15.40 21.52
N LEU A 343 12.26 -16.19 21.87
CA LEU A 343 11.34 -16.80 20.93
C LEU A 343 10.13 -15.91 20.73
N THR A 344 9.71 -15.78 19.48
CA THR A 344 8.53 -15.04 19.08
C THR A 344 7.69 -15.91 18.16
N LEU A 345 6.48 -16.25 18.58
CA LEU A 345 5.48 -16.89 17.72
C LEU A 345 4.46 -15.84 17.30
N GLN A 346 4.31 -15.63 16.00
CA GLN A 346 3.25 -14.84 15.40
C GLN A 346 2.31 -15.77 14.65
N ARG A 347 1.04 -15.79 15.02
CA ARG A 347 -0.02 -16.49 14.30
C ARG A 347 -1.05 -15.48 13.87
N THR A 348 -1.21 -15.34 12.56
CA THR A 348 -2.03 -14.31 11.93
C THR A 348 -2.90 -14.91 10.85
N VAL A 349 -3.95 -14.18 10.51
CA VAL A 349 -4.84 -14.51 9.40
C VAL A 349 -4.88 -13.29 8.51
N GLN A 350 -4.41 -13.47 7.29
CA GLN A 350 -4.58 -12.51 6.21
C GLN A 350 -6.02 -12.59 5.71
N SER A 351 -6.61 -11.45 5.40
CA SER A 351 -7.99 -11.36 4.96
C SER A 351 -8.18 -10.25 3.93
N LYS A 352 -9.00 -10.54 2.93
CA LYS A 352 -9.46 -9.60 1.91
C LYS A 352 -10.99 -9.61 1.91
N THR A 353 -11.59 -8.43 1.77
CA THR A 353 -13.04 -8.27 1.66
C THR A 353 -13.33 -7.80 0.25
N LEU A 354 -14.01 -8.63 -0.53
CA LEU A 354 -14.14 -8.49 -1.97
C LEU A 354 -15.61 -8.57 -2.37
N ASP A 355 -15.96 -7.91 -3.48
CA ASP A 355 -17.18 -8.21 -4.23
C ASP A 355 -16.93 -9.38 -5.20
N ILE A 356 -17.96 -9.82 -5.92
CA ILE A 356 -17.85 -10.98 -6.82
C ILE A 356 -16.79 -10.78 -7.90
N LEU A 357 -16.62 -9.55 -8.40
CA LEU A 357 -15.61 -9.22 -9.40
C LEU A 357 -14.20 -9.30 -8.79
N GLY A 358 -14.00 -8.75 -7.59
CA GLY A 358 -12.73 -8.86 -6.87
C GLY A 358 -12.38 -10.30 -6.50
N LEU A 359 -13.40 -11.12 -6.17
CA LEU A 359 -13.22 -12.55 -5.93
C LEU A 359 -12.79 -13.27 -7.20
N TYR A 360 -13.38 -12.95 -8.35
CA TYR A 360 -12.97 -13.51 -9.65
C TYR A 360 -11.54 -13.14 -10.01
N ASP A 361 -11.16 -11.87 -9.84
CA ASP A 361 -9.81 -11.38 -10.15
C ASP A 361 -8.75 -11.98 -9.20
N THR A 362 -9.10 -12.30 -7.94
CA THR A 362 -8.16 -12.84 -6.93
C THR A 362 -8.11 -14.37 -6.88
N ALA A 363 -9.26 -15.02 -6.98
CA ALA A 363 -9.45 -16.46 -6.81
C ALA A 363 -10.59 -16.95 -7.72
N PRO A 364 -10.35 -17.08 -9.05
CA PRO A 364 -11.39 -17.35 -10.03
C PRO A 364 -12.11 -18.69 -9.78
N GLY A 365 -11.41 -19.68 -9.21
CA GLY A 365 -12.03 -20.96 -8.82
C GLY A 365 -13.13 -20.81 -7.77
N LEU A 366 -12.90 -19.98 -6.74
CA LEU A 366 -13.90 -19.72 -5.69
C LEU A 366 -15.10 -18.92 -6.25
N ALA A 367 -14.85 -17.94 -7.12
CA ALA A 367 -15.92 -17.19 -7.77
C ALA A 367 -16.81 -18.10 -8.63
N ARG A 368 -16.21 -19.02 -9.40
CA ARG A 368 -16.98 -20.00 -10.20
C ARG A 368 -17.82 -20.92 -9.34
N GLN A 369 -17.30 -21.38 -8.20
CA GLN A 369 -18.08 -22.19 -7.24
C GLN A 369 -19.30 -21.44 -6.69
N GLN A 370 -19.14 -20.16 -6.35
CA GLN A 370 -20.26 -19.32 -5.88
C GLN A 370 -21.33 -19.12 -6.96
N LEU A 371 -20.92 -19.06 -8.22
CA LEU A 371 -21.82 -18.83 -9.35
C LEU A 371 -22.38 -20.11 -9.99
N ALA A 372 -21.87 -21.29 -9.62
CA ALA A 372 -22.21 -22.58 -10.24
C ALA A 372 -23.70 -22.95 -10.16
N ALA A 373 -24.42 -22.46 -9.14
CA ALA A 373 -25.85 -22.71 -8.98
C ALA A 373 -26.73 -21.84 -9.89
N ARG A 374 -26.16 -20.86 -10.61
CA ARG A 374 -26.91 -19.92 -11.44
C ARG A 374 -26.86 -20.35 -12.90
N GLN A 375 -28.03 -20.67 -13.46
CA GLN A 375 -28.17 -21.00 -14.87
C GLN A 375 -27.83 -19.77 -15.72
N SER A 376 -26.97 -19.95 -16.73
CA SER A 376 -26.68 -18.92 -17.71
C SER A 376 -27.94 -18.62 -18.52
N SER A 377 -28.56 -17.46 -18.29
CA SER A 377 -29.44 -16.89 -19.32
C SER A 377 -28.63 -16.65 -20.59
N SER A 378 -29.26 -16.73 -21.76
CA SER A 378 -28.71 -16.38 -23.07
C SER A 378 -28.40 -14.88 -23.17
N ASP A 379 -27.41 -14.44 -22.40
CA ASP A 379 -27.10 -13.04 -22.17
C ASP A 379 -25.84 -12.67 -22.94
N THR A 380 -25.82 -11.48 -23.53
CA THR A 380 -24.71 -11.00 -24.36
C THR A 380 -24.01 -9.84 -23.65
N LEU A 381 -22.72 -9.64 -23.93
CA LEU A 381 -21.94 -8.53 -23.37
C LEU A 381 -22.54 -7.16 -23.73
N PHE A 382 -23.07 -7.01 -24.94
CA PHE A 382 -23.75 -5.80 -25.37
C PHE A 382 -24.98 -5.49 -24.52
N LYS A 383 -25.83 -6.49 -24.28
CA LYS A 383 -27.01 -6.33 -23.43
C LYS A 383 -26.62 -6.01 -21.98
N LEU A 384 -25.56 -6.63 -21.48
CA LEU A 384 -25.01 -6.31 -20.16
C LEU A 384 -24.51 -4.85 -20.10
N LEU A 385 -23.82 -4.36 -21.13
CA LEU A 385 -23.35 -2.98 -21.20
C LEU A 385 -24.53 -1.98 -21.22
N GLU A 386 -25.59 -2.27 -21.98
CA GLU A 386 -26.84 -1.49 -21.97
C GLU A 386 -27.49 -1.47 -20.58
N ASP A 387 -27.61 -2.63 -19.94
CA ASP A 387 -28.20 -2.76 -18.59
C ASP A 387 -27.36 -2.03 -17.54
N LEU A 388 -26.03 -2.06 -17.64
CA LEU A 388 -25.12 -1.31 -16.76
C LEU A 388 -25.32 0.19 -16.92
N ASN A 389 -25.36 0.70 -18.16
CA ASN A 389 -25.62 2.12 -18.44
C ASN A 389 -26.98 2.57 -17.91
N ALA A 390 -28.03 1.78 -18.14
CA ALA A 390 -29.37 2.05 -17.62
C ALA A 390 -29.40 2.04 -16.08
N HIS A 391 -28.67 1.13 -15.44
CA HIS A 391 -28.54 1.10 -13.98
C HIS A 391 -27.82 2.33 -13.45
N VAL A 392 -26.70 2.76 -14.04
CA VAL A 392 -25.96 3.96 -13.64
C VAL A 392 -26.87 5.20 -13.70
N ALA A 393 -27.55 5.41 -14.83
CA ALA A 393 -28.43 6.57 -15.02
C ALA A 393 -29.60 6.56 -14.03
N SER A 394 -30.29 5.43 -13.89
CA SER A 394 -31.46 5.32 -13.01
C SER A 394 -31.09 5.42 -11.52
N SER A 395 -30.04 4.74 -11.07
CA SER A 395 -29.56 4.79 -9.67
C SER A 395 -29.14 6.20 -9.26
N SER A 396 -28.38 6.91 -10.11
CA SER A 396 -27.99 8.29 -9.86
C SER A 396 -29.20 9.24 -9.78
N ARG A 397 -30.16 9.11 -10.72
CA ARG A 397 -31.42 9.91 -10.68
C ARG A 397 -32.19 9.68 -9.38
N HIS A 398 -32.39 8.43 -8.98
CA HIS A 398 -33.11 8.11 -7.76
C HIS A 398 -32.40 8.62 -6.51
N PHE A 399 -31.07 8.50 -6.44
CA PHE A 399 -30.27 9.00 -5.33
C PHE A 399 -30.51 10.49 -5.08
N VAL A 400 -30.46 11.30 -6.13
CA VAL A 400 -30.70 12.76 -6.01
C VAL A 400 -32.14 13.08 -5.61
N GLN A 401 -33.11 12.31 -6.12
CA GLN A 401 -34.54 12.54 -5.88
C GLN A 401 -35.01 12.12 -4.48
N GLN A 402 -34.52 10.99 -3.94
CA GLN A 402 -35.17 10.32 -2.81
C GLN A 402 -34.38 10.29 -1.49
N LEU A 403 -33.18 10.87 -1.43
CA LEU A 403 -32.26 10.77 -0.27
C LEU A 403 -32.84 11.18 1.10
N ASN A 404 -33.93 11.93 1.14
CA ASN A 404 -34.56 12.41 2.39
C ASN A 404 -35.93 11.75 2.67
N SER A 405 -36.31 10.73 1.90
CA SER A 405 -37.59 10.03 2.08
C SER A 405 -37.47 8.89 3.10
N SER A 406 -38.54 8.59 3.83
CA SER A 406 -38.61 7.45 4.76
C SER A 406 -38.39 6.09 4.08
N ARG A 407 -38.45 6.04 2.73
CA ARG A 407 -38.23 4.85 1.90
C ARG A 407 -36.82 4.78 1.28
N ALA A 408 -35.94 5.73 1.57
CA ALA A 408 -34.63 5.84 0.94
C ALA A 408 -33.77 4.57 1.11
N ASN A 409 -33.80 3.95 2.30
CA ASN A 409 -32.97 2.77 2.59
C ASN A 409 -33.40 1.55 1.77
N ALA A 410 -34.70 1.26 1.69
CA ALA A 410 -35.21 0.11 0.92
C ALA A 410 -34.90 0.22 -0.58
N VAL A 411 -34.90 1.45 -1.12
CA VAL A 411 -34.54 1.70 -2.52
C VAL A 411 -33.04 1.54 -2.74
N VAL A 412 -32.21 1.99 -1.80
CA VAL A 412 -30.75 1.78 -1.84
C VAL A 412 -30.41 0.28 -1.81
N ASP A 413 -31.10 -0.51 -0.98
CA ASP A 413 -30.88 -1.95 -0.89
C ASP A 413 -31.25 -2.66 -2.20
N LEU A 414 -32.40 -2.33 -2.79
CA LEU A 414 -32.84 -2.90 -4.08
C LEU A 414 -31.88 -2.57 -5.22
N ARG A 415 -31.37 -1.34 -5.27
CA ARG A 415 -30.37 -0.94 -6.29
C ARG A 415 -29.03 -1.62 -6.06
N THR A 416 -28.63 -1.80 -4.81
CA THR A 416 -27.43 -2.55 -4.46
C THR A 416 -27.55 -4.01 -4.93
N GLN A 417 -28.71 -4.65 -4.71
CA GLN A 417 -28.97 -6.00 -5.22
C GLN A 417 -28.94 -6.06 -6.76
N GLN A 418 -29.48 -5.05 -7.44
CA GLN A 418 -29.41 -4.98 -8.89
C GLN A 418 -27.96 -4.85 -9.38
N ALA A 419 -27.14 -3.98 -8.77
CA ALA A 419 -25.71 -3.87 -9.07
C ALA A 419 -24.97 -5.21 -8.84
N HIS A 420 -25.27 -5.90 -7.74
CA HIS A 420 -24.74 -7.24 -7.47
C HIS A 420 -25.05 -8.21 -8.62
N SER A 421 -26.31 -8.28 -9.05
CA SER A 421 -26.75 -9.17 -10.13
C SER A 421 -26.05 -8.87 -11.48
N LEU A 422 -25.76 -7.60 -11.76
CA LEU A 422 -25.05 -7.18 -12.98
C LEU A 422 -23.58 -7.60 -12.94
N LEU A 423 -22.91 -7.47 -11.78
CA LEU A 423 -21.54 -7.95 -11.61
C LEU A 423 -21.46 -9.48 -11.70
N GLU A 424 -22.44 -10.19 -11.15
CA GLU A 424 -22.51 -11.66 -11.25
C GLU A 424 -22.72 -12.12 -12.69
N ARG A 425 -23.59 -11.44 -13.45
CA ARG A 425 -23.75 -11.67 -14.90
C ARG A 425 -22.45 -11.44 -15.66
N TYR A 426 -21.73 -10.36 -15.35
CA TYR A 426 -20.42 -10.08 -15.94
C TYR A 426 -19.42 -11.21 -15.68
N VAL A 427 -19.27 -11.63 -14.42
CA VAL A 427 -18.32 -12.71 -14.04
C VAL A 427 -18.72 -14.05 -14.65
N LEU A 428 -20.02 -14.35 -14.74
CA LEU A 428 -20.51 -15.54 -15.44
C LEU A 428 -20.11 -15.53 -16.92
N LEU A 429 -20.31 -14.42 -17.64
CA LEU A 429 -19.91 -14.30 -19.05
C LEU A 429 -18.40 -14.48 -19.24
N GLN A 430 -17.58 -13.94 -18.32
CA GLN A 430 -16.13 -14.16 -18.32
C GLN A 430 -15.73 -15.62 -18.12
N SER A 431 -16.55 -16.40 -17.40
CA SER A 431 -16.28 -17.80 -17.11
C SER A 431 -16.65 -18.78 -18.22
N LEU A 432 -17.49 -18.36 -19.17
CA LEU A 432 -18.06 -19.23 -20.22
C LEU A 432 -17.20 -19.36 -21.49
N GLY A 433 -16.19 -18.51 -21.69
CA GLY A 433 -15.31 -18.58 -22.85
C GLY A 433 -14.60 -17.26 -23.19
N PRO A 434 -13.84 -17.20 -24.29
CA PRO A 434 -13.17 -15.98 -24.72
C PRO A 434 -14.17 -14.88 -25.02
N VAL A 435 -13.95 -13.72 -24.39
CA VAL A 435 -14.80 -12.53 -24.45
C VAL A 435 -14.21 -11.55 -25.46
N ASP A 436 -15.04 -10.81 -26.20
CA ASP A 436 -14.58 -9.70 -27.05
C ASP A 436 -13.76 -8.70 -26.21
N PRO A 437 -12.46 -8.50 -26.50
CA PRO A 437 -11.59 -7.68 -25.68
C PRO A 437 -12.00 -6.21 -25.66
N VAL A 438 -12.63 -5.70 -26.73
CA VAL A 438 -13.03 -4.29 -26.83
C VAL A 438 -14.23 -4.03 -25.92
N VAL A 439 -15.30 -4.81 -26.07
CA VAL A 439 -16.50 -4.67 -25.24
C VAL A 439 -16.19 -4.97 -23.77
N ASN A 440 -15.26 -5.90 -23.51
CA ASN A 440 -14.80 -6.18 -22.17
C ASN A 440 -14.08 -4.99 -21.52
N ALA A 441 -13.22 -4.30 -22.28
CA ALA A 441 -12.55 -3.09 -21.83
C ALA A 441 -13.57 -1.98 -21.53
N ASP A 442 -14.55 -1.76 -22.41
CA ASP A 442 -15.61 -0.77 -22.20
C ASP A 442 -16.41 -1.02 -20.92
N ILE A 443 -16.74 -2.29 -20.63
CA ILE A 443 -17.42 -2.68 -19.38
C ILE A 443 -16.53 -2.42 -18.17
N ARG A 444 -15.24 -2.80 -18.22
CA ARG A 444 -14.28 -2.56 -17.13
C ARG A 444 -14.10 -1.07 -16.87
N ASP A 445 -14.01 -0.27 -17.92
CA ASP A 445 -13.90 1.18 -17.84
C ASP A 445 -15.15 1.81 -17.23
N LEU A 446 -16.35 1.38 -17.66
CA LEU A 446 -17.61 1.85 -17.09
C LEU A 446 -17.71 1.51 -15.58
N ILE A 447 -17.34 0.30 -15.19
CA ILE A 447 -17.30 -0.15 -13.79
C ILE A 447 -16.31 0.70 -12.98
N GLN A 448 -15.15 1.00 -13.55
CA GLN A 448 -14.12 1.79 -12.88
C GLN A 448 -14.53 3.26 -12.73
N GLN A 449 -15.14 3.84 -13.77
CA GLN A 449 -15.64 5.22 -13.75
C GLN A 449 -16.80 5.41 -12.77
N HIS A 450 -17.71 4.42 -12.66
CA HIS A 450 -18.90 4.49 -11.81
C HIS A 450 -18.88 3.51 -10.64
N ARG A 451 -17.71 3.35 -10.01
CA ARG A 451 -17.49 2.40 -8.91
C ARG A 451 -18.46 2.59 -7.74
N ALA A 452 -18.81 3.83 -7.38
CA ALA A 452 -19.74 4.07 -6.28
C ALA A 452 -21.17 3.54 -6.51
N LEU A 453 -21.59 3.37 -7.77
CA LEU A 453 -22.90 2.86 -8.15
C LEU A 453 -22.86 1.37 -8.49
N LEU A 454 -21.80 0.93 -9.18
CA LEU A 454 -21.67 -0.45 -9.68
C LEU A 454 -20.94 -1.39 -8.72
N ARG A 455 -20.04 -0.85 -7.87
CA ARG A 455 -19.27 -1.60 -6.85
C ARG A 455 -19.30 -0.88 -5.50
N PRO A 456 -20.48 -0.55 -4.94
CA PRO A 456 -20.55 0.06 -3.61
C PRO A 456 -19.98 -0.89 -2.56
N GLN A 457 -19.44 -0.35 -1.48
CA GLN A 457 -18.82 -1.13 -0.40
C GLN A 457 -19.76 -2.18 0.22
N ALA A 458 -21.08 -1.96 0.14
CA ALA A 458 -22.09 -2.93 0.57
C ALA A 458 -22.05 -4.26 -0.20
N LEU A 459 -21.47 -4.29 -1.42
CA LEU A 459 -21.29 -5.52 -2.21
C LEU A 459 -20.06 -6.33 -1.81
N CYS A 460 -19.16 -5.77 -0.99
CA CYS A 460 -17.96 -6.47 -0.54
C CYS A 460 -18.32 -7.46 0.58
N VAL A 461 -19.02 -8.53 0.21
CA VAL A 461 -19.54 -9.56 1.14
C VAL A 461 -18.65 -10.80 1.21
N TYR A 462 -17.83 -11.05 0.19
CA TYR A 462 -16.98 -12.23 0.12
C TYR A 462 -15.69 -11.97 0.92
N GLN A 463 -15.52 -12.71 2.02
CA GLN A 463 -14.29 -12.65 2.81
C GLN A 463 -13.44 -13.88 2.52
N ILE A 464 -12.29 -13.68 1.89
CA ILE A 464 -11.29 -14.74 1.74
C ILE A 464 -10.21 -14.59 2.81
N LYS A 465 -9.73 -15.72 3.35
CA LYS A 465 -8.72 -15.77 4.39
C LYS A 465 -7.59 -16.74 4.02
N ALA A 466 -6.37 -16.36 4.40
CA ALA A 466 -5.19 -17.22 4.33
C ALA A 466 -4.47 -17.19 5.69
N PRO A 467 -4.18 -18.35 6.31
CA PRO A 467 -3.41 -18.38 7.55
C PRO A 467 -1.95 -18.00 7.27
N SER A 468 -1.33 -17.29 8.20
CA SER A 468 0.08 -16.95 8.19
C SER A 468 0.67 -17.22 9.57
N GLN A 469 1.86 -17.80 9.61
CA GLN A 469 2.57 -18.04 10.86
C GLN A 469 4.05 -17.78 10.68
N ILE A 470 4.61 -17.00 11.62
CA ILE A 470 6.03 -16.73 11.72
C ILE A 470 6.47 -17.19 13.10
N LEU A 471 7.38 -18.15 13.15
CA LEU A 471 8.11 -18.49 14.36
C LEU A 471 9.51 -17.93 14.22
N SER A 472 9.92 -17.02 15.10
CA SER A 472 11.27 -16.49 15.12
C SER A 472 11.99 -16.68 16.45
N GLY A 473 13.31 -16.76 16.39
CA GLY A 473 14.20 -16.80 17.54
C GLY A 473 15.38 -15.87 17.27
N SER A 474 15.75 -15.03 18.24
CA SER A 474 16.90 -14.12 18.08
C SER A 474 18.06 -14.44 19.02
N VAL A 475 19.27 -14.20 18.51
CA VAL A 475 20.56 -14.29 19.20
C VAL A 475 21.37 -13.04 18.85
N SER A 476 22.07 -12.45 19.80
CA SER A 476 22.92 -11.28 19.58
C SER A 476 24.32 -11.49 20.14
N ALA A 477 25.34 -10.94 19.49
CA ALA A 477 26.67 -10.80 20.06
C ALA A 477 27.22 -9.39 19.84
N SER A 478 27.94 -8.88 20.84
CA SER A 478 28.56 -7.56 20.83
C SER A 478 30.07 -7.66 20.79
N VAL A 479 30.71 -7.04 19.80
CA VAL A 479 32.17 -7.02 19.66
C VAL A 479 32.73 -5.72 20.27
N SER A 480 32.72 -5.62 21.59
CA SER A 480 33.70 -4.89 22.43
C SER A 480 33.18 -4.61 23.84
N SER A 481 34.08 -4.68 24.82
CA SER A 481 33.83 -4.41 26.25
C SER A 481 33.87 -2.91 26.64
N GLN A 482 33.97 -1.98 25.68
CA GLN A 482 34.15 -0.54 25.96
C GLN A 482 33.32 0.42 25.09
N ALA A 483 32.28 -0.06 24.41
CA ALA A 483 31.38 0.83 23.68
C ALA A 483 30.07 1.02 24.46
N GLU A 484 29.83 2.23 24.96
CA GLU A 484 28.52 2.68 25.42
C GLU A 484 27.47 2.38 24.32
N GLY A 485 26.47 1.56 24.67
CA GLY A 485 25.26 1.32 23.88
C GLY A 485 25.41 0.40 22.66
N GLY A 486 25.29 -0.91 22.87
CA GLY A 486 24.62 -1.83 21.92
C GLY A 486 25.16 -1.97 20.49
N LYS A 487 26.45 -1.73 20.23
CA LYS A 487 27.04 -1.88 18.89
C LYS A 487 27.49 -3.33 18.66
N GLY A 488 26.63 -4.16 18.07
CA GLY A 488 26.87 -5.59 17.83
C GLY A 488 26.24 -6.13 16.54
N VAL A 489 26.35 -7.45 16.33
CA VAL A 489 25.65 -8.21 15.29
C VAL A 489 24.49 -8.95 15.94
N THR A 490 23.29 -8.76 15.40
CA THR A 490 22.09 -9.48 15.83
C THR A 490 21.64 -10.41 14.71
N LEU A 491 21.21 -11.60 15.10
CA LEU A 491 20.78 -12.65 14.20
C LEU A 491 19.39 -13.11 14.64
N GLU A 492 18.43 -13.00 13.72
CA GLU A 492 17.07 -13.51 13.91
C GLU A 492 16.84 -14.64 12.92
N LEU A 493 16.50 -15.81 13.45
CA LEU A 493 16.07 -16.98 12.69
C LEU A 493 14.56 -16.94 12.63
N SER A 494 13.97 -17.22 11.47
CA SER A 494 12.53 -17.29 11.36
C SER A 494 12.06 -18.37 10.39
N HIS A 495 11.12 -19.20 10.83
CA HIS A 495 10.32 -20.05 9.98
C HIS A 495 9.03 -19.32 9.61
N ARG A 496 8.78 -19.14 8.32
CA ARG A 496 7.65 -18.38 7.78
C ARG A 496 6.76 -19.29 6.95
N THR A 497 5.46 -19.21 7.22
CA THR A 497 4.41 -19.80 6.40
C THR A 497 3.46 -18.68 5.99
N SER A 498 3.32 -18.48 4.69
CA SER A 498 2.46 -17.45 4.09
C SER A 498 1.64 -18.06 2.96
N ASP A 499 0.68 -17.29 2.45
CA ASP A 499 0.00 -17.55 1.19
C ASP A 499 0.95 -17.68 -0.02
N ASP A 500 2.11 -17.02 0.05
CA ASP A 500 3.12 -17.04 -1.00
C ASP A 500 4.20 -18.11 -0.73
N PRO A 501 4.35 -19.11 -1.63
CA PRO A 501 5.35 -20.17 -1.47
C PRO A 501 6.80 -19.65 -1.53
N HIS A 502 7.08 -18.58 -2.27
CA HIS A 502 8.45 -18.04 -2.37
C HIS A 502 8.84 -17.17 -1.15
N LEU A 503 7.85 -16.66 -0.40
CA LEU A 503 8.05 -15.99 0.89
C LEU A 503 7.99 -16.95 2.10
N SER A 504 7.67 -18.23 1.84
CA SER A 504 7.62 -19.28 2.84
C SER A 504 8.94 -20.04 2.93
N GLY A 505 9.19 -20.62 4.09
CA GLY A 505 10.41 -21.34 4.43
C GLY A 505 11.17 -20.67 5.56
N ASP A 506 12.44 -20.98 5.64
CA ASP A 506 13.26 -20.61 6.78
C ASP A 506 14.30 -19.55 6.39
N TYR A 507 14.38 -18.53 7.23
CA TYR A 507 15.12 -17.31 6.98
C TYR A 507 16.07 -17.01 8.13
N LEU A 508 17.15 -16.34 7.76
CA LEU A 508 18.15 -15.77 8.66
C LEU A 508 18.27 -14.28 8.35
N SER A 509 17.93 -13.45 9.31
CA SER A 509 18.05 -11.99 9.25
C SER A 509 19.24 -11.58 10.10
N ILE A 510 20.24 -10.93 9.49
CA ILE A 510 21.47 -10.51 10.15
C ILE A 510 21.51 -8.99 10.14
N ASP A 511 21.41 -8.39 11.31
CA ASP A 511 21.53 -6.95 11.54
C ASP A 511 22.91 -6.63 12.10
N ILE A 512 23.70 -5.86 11.35
CA ILE A 512 25.05 -5.43 11.70
C ILE A 512 25.01 -3.94 12.00
N ALA A 513 25.27 -3.58 13.26
CA ALA A 513 25.39 -2.18 13.65
C ALA A 513 26.61 -1.50 12.96
N PRO A 514 26.66 -0.16 12.91
CA PRO A 514 27.82 0.58 12.42
C PRO A 514 29.08 0.25 13.23
N LEU A 515 29.94 -0.64 12.70
CA LEU A 515 31.17 -1.09 13.36
C LEU A 515 32.40 -0.45 12.69
N LYS A 516 33.46 -0.19 13.47
CA LYS A 516 34.66 0.51 12.97
C LYS A 516 35.64 -0.39 12.19
N CYS A 517 35.47 -1.72 12.22
CA CYS A 517 36.48 -2.67 11.69
C CYS A 517 35.85 -3.90 11.01
N LYS A 518 36.22 -4.16 9.75
CA LYS A 518 35.78 -5.33 8.97
C LYS A 518 36.16 -6.68 9.63
N LYS A 519 37.37 -6.79 10.20
CA LYS A 519 37.81 -8.00 10.91
C LYS A 519 36.95 -8.28 12.16
N GLY A 520 36.52 -7.21 12.85
CA GLY A 520 35.61 -7.30 13.99
C GLY A 520 34.22 -7.80 13.59
N VAL A 521 33.69 -7.37 12.44
CA VAL A 521 32.43 -7.87 11.88
C VAL A 521 32.51 -9.36 11.56
N ALA A 522 33.58 -9.80 10.88
CA ALA A 522 33.75 -11.22 10.55
C ALA A 522 33.89 -12.09 11.80
N ALA A 523 34.59 -11.63 12.84
CA ALA A 523 34.66 -12.32 14.12
C ALA A 523 33.29 -12.39 14.82
N ALA A 524 32.54 -11.28 14.83
CA ALA A 524 31.17 -11.23 15.36
C ALA A 524 30.25 -12.24 14.65
N LEU A 525 30.30 -12.26 13.32
CA LEU A 525 29.48 -13.16 12.51
C LEU A 525 29.83 -14.62 12.80
N ARG A 526 31.12 -14.97 12.89
CA ARG A 526 31.54 -16.32 13.28
C ARG A 526 30.99 -16.72 14.64
N GLU A 527 31.08 -15.82 15.62
CA GLU A 527 30.60 -16.08 16.98
C GLU A 527 29.08 -16.30 17.02
N VAL A 528 28.30 -15.42 16.36
CA VAL A 528 26.84 -15.53 16.34
C VAL A 528 26.37 -16.72 15.50
N LEU A 529 27.03 -17.01 14.38
CA LEU A 529 26.70 -18.17 13.54
C LEU A 529 27.12 -19.49 14.19
N ALA A 530 28.20 -19.51 14.98
CA ALA A 530 28.59 -20.68 15.77
C ALA A 530 27.54 -21.02 16.86
N ALA A 531 26.77 -20.03 17.34
CA ALA A 531 25.65 -20.27 18.25
C ALA A 531 24.54 -21.15 17.62
N LEU A 532 24.49 -21.22 16.28
CA LEU A 532 23.57 -22.05 15.52
C LEU A 532 24.01 -23.51 15.42
N GLY A 533 24.99 -23.97 16.21
CA GLY A 533 25.40 -25.38 16.22
C GLY A 533 26.04 -25.85 14.91
N LYS A 534 26.30 -27.16 14.81
CA LYS A 534 26.88 -27.78 13.60
C LYS A 534 25.82 -27.94 12.52
N GLN A 535 26.08 -27.37 11.36
CA GLN A 535 25.21 -27.42 10.18
C GLN A 535 25.78 -28.35 9.11
N THR A 536 24.95 -28.71 8.12
CA THR A 536 25.36 -29.50 6.94
C THR A 536 26.21 -28.71 5.95
N PHE A 537 26.35 -27.41 6.15
CA PHE A 537 27.05 -26.47 5.28
C PHE A 537 27.96 -25.52 6.09
N ASP A 538 28.97 -24.96 5.43
CA ASP A 538 29.93 -24.03 6.04
C ASP A 538 29.46 -22.58 5.91
N TRP A 539 29.54 -21.83 7.01
CA TRP A 539 29.17 -20.42 7.08
C TRP A 539 30.24 -19.48 6.52
N GLU A 540 31.49 -19.94 6.32
CA GLU A 540 32.59 -19.08 5.87
C GLU A 540 32.33 -18.40 4.51
N GLU A 541 31.66 -19.07 3.59
CA GLU A 541 31.26 -18.48 2.31
C GLU A 541 30.31 -17.29 2.51
N LEU A 542 29.31 -17.46 3.37
CA LEU A 542 28.37 -16.39 3.73
C LEU A 542 29.09 -15.23 4.42
N ILE A 543 29.96 -15.53 5.39
CA ILE A 543 30.73 -14.52 6.14
C ILE A 543 31.62 -13.72 5.19
N ARG A 544 32.29 -14.40 4.25
CA ARG A 544 33.13 -13.77 3.23
C ARG A 544 32.29 -12.87 2.32
N SER A 545 31.13 -13.32 1.88
CA SER A 545 30.20 -12.54 1.05
C SER A 545 29.74 -11.25 1.76
N ILE A 546 29.27 -11.37 3.00
CA ILE A 546 28.86 -10.23 3.83
C ILE A 546 30.03 -9.29 4.11
N SER A 547 31.23 -9.82 4.38
CA SER A 547 32.42 -9.02 4.65
C SER A 547 32.89 -8.23 3.40
N ALA A 548 32.69 -8.80 2.22
CA ALA A 548 33.02 -8.17 0.94
C ALA A 548 32.05 -7.03 0.58
N SER A 549 30.78 -7.11 1.00
CA SER A 549 29.77 -6.06 0.77
C SER A 549 29.88 -4.87 1.74
N LEU A 550 30.77 -4.93 2.76
CA LEU A 550 30.99 -3.84 3.70
C LEU A 550 31.57 -2.59 3.01
N LEU A 551 30.83 -1.48 3.11
CA LEU A 551 31.22 -0.15 2.63
C LEU A 551 32.38 0.46 3.46
N ASP A 552 32.99 1.53 2.94
CA ASP A 552 34.20 2.17 3.45
C ASP A 552 34.11 2.59 4.96
N PRO A 553 35.15 2.39 5.81
CA PRO A 553 35.06 2.49 7.27
C PRO A 553 34.76 3.87 7.86
N ALA A 554 34.92 4.95 7.09
CA ALA A 554 34.87 6.31 7.63
C ALA A 554 33.47 6.76 8.11
N ARG A 555 32.38 6.18 7.56
CA ARG A 555 30.97 6.48 7.93
C ARG A 555 30.06 5.28 7.63
N GLN A 556 30.24 4.15 8.31
CA GLN A 556 29.50 2.94 7.96
C GLN A 556 27.99 3.05 8.29
N PRO A 557 27.09 2.79 7.31
CA PRO A 557 25.67 2.57 7.58
C PRO A 557 25.45 1.24 8.33
N SER A 558 24.31 1.12 9.02
CA SER A 558 23.82 -0.18 9.52
C SER A 558 23.57 -1.11 8.33
N ILE A 559 23.78 -2.41 8.49
CA ILE A 559 23.61 -3.39 7.40
C ILE A 559 22.61 -4.44 7.83
N HIS A 560 21.64 -4.71 6.97
CA HIS A 560 20.66 -5.78 7.14
C HIS A 560 20.82 -6.77 5.99
N VAL A 561 21.12 -8.03 6.31
CA VAL A 561 21.26 -9.11 5.34
C VAL A 561 20.13 -10.12 5.56
N LEU A 562 19.35 -10.38 4.51
CA LEU A 562 18.32 -11.41 4.49
C LEU A 562 18.83 -12.63 3.73
N VAL A 563 18.85 -13.77 4.40
CA VAL A 563 19.28 -15.06 3.85
C VAL A 563 18.11 -16.04 3.98
N LYS A 564 17.92 -16.88 2.98
CA LYS A 564 16.96 -17.99 3.01
C LYS A 564 17.71 -19.31 2.88
N ILE A 565 17.35 -20.29 3.68
CA ILE A 565 17.95 -21.61 3.54
C ILE A 565 17.12 -22.42 2.56
N LYS A 566 17.75 -22.85 1.46
CA LYS A 566 17.08 -23.55 0.36
C LYS A 566 17.90 -24.75 -0.06
N HIS A 567 17.25 -25.90 -0.20
CA HIS A 567 17.91 -27.18 -0.49
C HIS A 567 19.11 -27.48 0.44
N GLY A 568 19.02 -27.05 1.71
CA GLY A 568 20.09 -27.24 2.69
C GLY A 568 21.31 -26.33 2.50
N GLN A 569 21.21 -25.23 1.75
CA GLN A 569 22.25 -24.23 1.55
C GLN A 569 21.73 -22.81 1.87
N PRO A 570 22.55 -21.93 2.48
CA PRO A 570 22.18 -20.55 2.74
C PRO A 570 22.32 -19.71 1.46
N VAL A 571 21.22 -19.09 1.04
CA VAL A 571 21.20 -18.18 -0.10
C VAL A 571 20.91 -16.77 0.37
N VAL A 572 21.83 -15.84 0.11
CA VAL A 572 21.56 -14.42 0.33
C VAL A 572 20.47 -14.00 -0.65
N LEU A 573 19.42 -13.37 -0.15
CA LEU A 573 18.35 -12.80 -0.98
C LEU A 573 18.59 -11.30 -1.18
N LEU A 574 18.96 -10.61 -0.11
CA LEU A 574 19.01 -9.16 -0.09
C LEU A 574 20.02 -8.64 0.93
N THR A 575 20.78 -7.62 0.57
CA THR A 575 21.61 -6.84 1.50
C THR A 575 21.22 -5.36 1.43
N ARG A 576 20.87 -4.77 2.56
CA ARG A 576 20.47 -3.37 2.69
C ARG A 576 21.43 -2.61 3.57
N HIS A 577 21.84 -1.44 3.13
CA HIS A 577 22.61 -0.47 3.91
C HIS A 577 21.69 0.66 4.33
N THR A 578 21.48 0.86 5.63
CA THR A 578 20.57 1.88 6.17
C THR A 578 21.28 2.88 7.06
N ARG A 579 20.77 4.10 7.09
CA ARG A 579 21.16 5.12 8.07
C ARG A 579 20.01 5.32 9.03
N ASP A 580 20.31 5.12 10.31
CA ASP A 580 19.33 5.25 11.38
C ASP A 580 19.36 6.67 11.95
N LYS A 581 18.19 7.29 12.04
CA LYS A 581 17.97 8.55 12.74
C LYS A 581 17.01 8.27 13.89
N HIS A 582 17.57 8.19 15.09
CA HIS A 582 16.81 8.10 16.32
C HIS A 582 16.31 9.48 16.72
N ARG A 583 15.07 9.54 17.17
CA ARG A 583 14.52 10.70 17.87
C ARG A 583 13.97 10.19 19.18
N ASP A 584 14.79 10.27 20.20
CA ASP A 584 14.40 9.93 21.55
C ASP A 584 13.54 11.09 22.06
N LEU A 585 12.25 10.83 22.23
CA LEU A 585 11.43 11.60 23.15
C LEU A 585 11.57 10.89 24.49
N ALA A 586 12.80 10.83 25.01
CA ALA A 586 13.03 10.41 26.37
C ALA A 586 12.33 11.43 27.26
N LEU A 587 11.31 10.98 27.99
CA LEU A 587 10.91 11.70 29.20
C LEU A 587 12.08 11.61 30.17
N SER A 588 12.24 12.63 31.02
CA SER A 588 13.31 12.72 32.01
C SER A 588 13.54 11.39 32.71
N GLU A 589 14.81 11.08 32.99
CA GLU A 589 15.19 9.87 33.72
C GLU A 589 14.25 9.68 34.91
N PRO A 590 13.66 8.47 35.08
CA PRO A 590 12.80 8.21 36.21
C PRO A 590 13.57 8.59 37.48
N ILE A 591 12.98 9.47 38.29
CA ILE A 591 13.49 9.78 39.62
C ILE A 591 13.62 8.42 40.31
N SER A 592 14.85 8.11 40.70
CA SER A 592 15.33 6.79 41.08
C SER A 592 14.68 6.26 42.35
N HIS A 593 13.43 5.82 42.26
CA HIS A 593 12.75 5.00 43.26
C HIS A 593 12.23 3.75 42.56
N TYR A 594 12.74 2.58 42.97
CA TYR A 594 12.62 1.24 42.36
C TYR A 594 11.21 0.62 42.38
N THR A 595 10.18 1.46 42.48
CA THR A 595 8.77 1.19 42.14
C THR A 595 8.28 2.38 41.34
N GLY A 596 8.00 2.19 40.06
CA GLY A 596 7.83 3.33 39.18
C GLY A 596 7.10 2.99 37.90
N VAL A 597 6.38 4.00 37.40
CA VAL A 597 5.83 3.97 36.05
C VAL A 597 6.98 4.21 35.08
N GLN A 598 7.30 3.21 34.26
CA GLN A 598 8.21 3.36 33.13
C GLN A 598 7.42 3.80 31.90
N LEU A 599 7.74 4.97 31.35
CA LEU A 599 7.16 5.46 30.11
C LEU A 599 8.28 5.74 29.10
N GLN A 600 8.29 4.98 28.01
CA GLN A 600 9.27 5.13 26.92
C GLN A 600 8.54 5.37 25.60
N SER A 601 8.99 6.37 24.84
CA SER A 601 8.54 6.60 23.47
C SER A 601 9.75 6.82 22.57
N LEU A 602 10.16 5.75 21.88
CA LEU A 602 11.26 5.78 20.94
C LEU A 602 10.73 5.84 19.50
N ARG A 603 11.34 6.71 18.68
CA ARG A 603 11.08 6.76 17.24
C ARG A 603 12.38 6.60 16.49
N THR A 604 12.40 5.65 15.56
CA THR A 604 13.53 5.40 14.67
C THR A 604 13.08 5.55 13.23
N ARG A 605 13.83 6.33 12.45
CA ARG A 605 13.69 6.40 10.99
C ARG A 605 14.92 5.76 10.37
N GLN A 606 14.72 4.78 9.51
CA GLN A 606 15.78 4.14 8.75
C GLN A 606 15.65 4.59 7.30
N SER A 607 16.65 5.28 6.78
CA SER A 607 16.71 5.63 5.34
C SER A 607 17.63 4.65 4.64
N LEU A 608 17.17 4.07 3.53
CA LEU A 608 18.01 3.24 2.67
C LEU A 608 19.10 4.10 2.03
N HIS A 609 20.33 3.58 2.05
CA HIS A 609 21.46 4.14 1.33
C HIS A 609 21.78 3.33 0.07
N LYS A 610 21.74 2.00 0.17
CA LYS A 610 21.99 1.07 -0.94
C LYS A 610 21.27 -0.26 -0.67
N GLU A 611 20.70 -0.86 -1.71
CA GLU A 611 20.15 -2.22 -1.72
C GLU A 611 20.94 -3.05 -2.74
N GLN A 612 21.16 -4.33 -2.45
CA GLN A 612 21.87 -5.27 -3.32
C GLN A 612 21.20 -6.63 -3.32
N TRP A 613 20.96 -7.22 -4.50
CA TRP A 613 20.37 -8.55 -4.61
C TRP A 613 21.39 -9.66 -4.43
N GLY A 614 20.91 -10.79 -3.93
CA GLY A 614 21.62 -12.06 -4.07
C GLY A 614 21.60 -12.58 -5.51
N THR A 615 22.57 -13.44 -5.83
CA THR A 615 22.75 -14.00 -7.18
C THR A 615 22.35 -15.46 -7.30
N ASP A 616 22.01 -16.12 -6.19
CA ASP A 616 21.94 -17.59 -6.15
C ASP A 616 20.51 -18.13 -6.05
N SER A 617 19.49 -17.26 -6.09
CA SER A 617 18.07 -17.63 -6.08
C SER A 617 17.19 -16.56 -6.71
N LEU A 618 16.08 -17.00 -7.32
CA LEU A 618 15.00 -16.17 -7.84
C LEU A 618 13.98 -15.74 -6.77
N ASP A 619 14.04 -16.27 -5.54
CA ASP A 619 13.00 -16.06 -4.52
C ASP A 619 12.83 -14.60 -4.10
N HIS A 620 13.86 -13.74 -4.25
CA HIS A 620 13.70 -12.30 -4.04
C HIS A 620 12.92 -11.62 -5.19
N LEU A 621 13.19 -12.04 -6.42
CA LEU A 621 12.66 -11.40 -7.63
C LEU A 621 11.23 -11.85 -7.94
N LEU A 622 10.87 -13.11 -7.64
CA LEU A 622 9.59 -13.70 -8.01
C LEU A 622 8.38 -12.98 -7.40
N PRO A 623 8.32 -12.64 -6.10
CA PRO A 623 7.20 -11.89 -5.53
C PRO A 623 7.00 -10.51 -6.17
N ILE A 624 8.11 -9.86 -6.54
CA ILE A 624 8.13 -8.55 -7.22
C ILE A 624 7.65 -8.67 -8.66
N ALA A 625 8.14 -9.68 -9.39
CA ALA A 625 7.67 -10.03 -10.73
C ALA A 625 6.17 -10.31 -10.72
N ARG A 626 5.68 -11.11 -9.76
CA ARG A 626 4.23 -11.38 -9.63
C ARG A 626 3.42 -10.11 -9.45
N ARG A 627 3.91 -9.16 -8.65
CA ARG A 627 3.19 -7.90 -8.48
C ARG A 627 3.07 -7.13 -9.80
N TYR A 628 4.18 -6.96 -10.53
CA TYR A 628 4.23 -6.03 -11.67
C TYR A 628 3.95 -6.67 -13.04
N LEU A 629 4.14 -7.98 -13.18
CA LEU A 629 4.00 -8.71 -14.45
C LEU A 629 2.69 -9.51 -14.53
N ALA A 630 1.99 -9.74 -13.42
CA ALA A 630 0.68 -10.40 -13.47
C ALA A 630 -0.40 -9.53 -14.14
N ASN A 631 -0.24 -8.20 -14.12
CA ASN A 631 -1.13 -7.25 -14.77
C ASN A 631 -0.33 -6.37 -15.75
N PRO A 632 -0.69 -6.31 -17.05
CA PRO A 632 -0.01 -5.47 -18.03
C PRO A 632 0.13 -4.00 -17.62
N ASP A 633 -0.86 -3.46 -16.90
CA ASP A 633 -0.88 -2.05 -16.47
C ASP A 633 0.22 -1.72 -15.45
N ASP A 634 0.68 -2.72 -14.70
CA ASP A 634 1.70 -2.57 -13.66
C ASP A 634 3.13 -2.75 -14.19
N ARG A 635 3.29 -3.14 -15.45
CA ARG A 635 4.60 -3.42 -16.09
C ARG A 635 5.61 -2.27 -16.00
N PRO A 636 5.24 -0.97 -16.11
CA PRO A 636 6.21 0.11 -15.93
C PRO A 636 6.95 0.05 -14.58
N GLY A 637 6.29 -0.45 -13.52
CA GLY A 637 6.92 -0.64 -12.22
C GLY A 637 8.02 -1.71 -12.22
N TRP A 638 7.84 -2.78 -13.00
CA TRP A 638 8.89 -3.79 -13.22
C TRP A 638 10.13 -3.19 -13.88
N ASP A 639 9.94 -2.45 -14.97
CA ASP A 639 11.05 -1.90 -15.75
C ASP A 639 11.90 -0.93 -14.94
N LEU A 640 11.25 -0.10 -14.13
CA LEU A 640 11.91 0.83 -13.20
C LEU A 640 12.67 0.10 -12.09
N TYR A 641 12.06 -0.95 -11.51
CA TYR A 641 12.70 -1.74 -10.47
C TYR A 641 13.96 -2.44 -10.99
N ILE A 642 13.88 -3.04 -12.18
CA ILE A 642 15.00 -3.69 -12.85
C ILE A 642 16.09 -2.69 -13.24
N GLN A 643 15.71 -1.51 -13.75
CA GLN A 643 16.68 -0.48 -14.13
C GLN A 643 17.47 0.01 -12.91
N ALA A 644 16.81 0.21 -11.78
CA ALA A 644 17.44 0.61 -10.52
C ALA A 644 18.46 -0.43 -9.99
N HIS A 645 18.32 -1.70 -10.38
CA HIS A 645 19.15 -2.83 -9.95
C HIS A 645 19.88 -3.51 -11.11
N SER A 646 20.15 -2.78 -12.20
CA SER A 646 20.73 -3.34 -13.43
C SER A 646 22.07 -4.06 -13.23
N GLU A 647 22.92 -3.58 -12.31
CA GLU A 647 24.18 -4.24 -11.97
C GLU A 647 23.96 -5.60 -11.30
N ASP A 648 23.02 -5.69 -10.37
CA ASP A 648 22.75 -6.92 -9.63
C ASP A 648 21.99 -7.92 -10.49
N LEU A 649 21.06 -7.44 -11.33
CA LEU A 649 20.45 -8.24 -12.38
C LEU A 649 21.52 -8.86 -13.29
N SER A 650 22.50 -8.07 -13.72
CA SER A 650 23.57 -8.56 -14.61
C SER A 650 24.37 -9.69 -13.96
N LYS A 651 24.65 -9.61 -12.65
CA LYS A 651 25.34 -10.68 -11.91
C LYS A 651 24.49 -11.94 -11.78
N LEU A 652 23.18 -11.78 -11.54
CA LEU A 652 22.24 -12.90 -11.49
C LEU A 652 22.17 -13.60 -12.86
N LEU A 653 22.09 -12.84 -13.96
CA LEU A 653 22.12 -13.38 -15.32
C LEU A 653 23.45 -14.08 -15.62
N ASP A 654 24.58 -13.52 -15.18
CA ASP A 654 25.89 -14.18 -15.31
C ASP A 654 25.94 -15.50 -14.54
N ALA A 655 25.31 -15.57 -13.37
CA ALA A 655 25.20 -16.82 -12.60
C ALA A 655 24.35 -17.86 -13.35
N MET A 656 23.25 -17.46 -13.99
CA MET A 656 22.46 -18.32 -14.86
C MET A 656 23.25 -18.82 -16.07
N GLY A 657 24.07 -17.97 -16.69
CA GLY A 657 24.90 -18.33 -17.85
C GLY A 657 26.04 -19.30 -17.51
N ARG A 658 26.60 -19.22 -16.30
CA ARG A 658 27.63 -20.17 -15.82
C ARG A 658 27.09 -21.58 -15.59
N GLN A 659 25.81 -21.71 -15.24
CA GLN A 659 25.15 -22.97 -14.95
C GLN A 659 25.92 -23.88 -13.97
N SER A 660 26.42 -23.35 -12.86
CA SER A 660 27.16 -24.15 -11.87
C SER A 660 26.37 -25.38 -11.38
N PRO A 661 26.77 -26.62 -11.74
CA PRO A 661 26.02 -27.83 -11.36
C PRO A 661 25.88 -27.96 -9.85
N GLY A 662 24.69 -28.34 -9.38
CA GLY A 662 24.39 -28.46 -7.95
C GLY A 662 24.16 -27.13 -7.22
N SER A 663 24.20 -25.98 -7.91
CA SER A 663 23.79 -24.70 -7.34
C SER A 663 22.28 -24.64 -7.10
N VAL A 664 21.86 -23.84 -6.11
CA VAL A 664 20.43 -23.62 -5.80
C VAL A 664 19.70 -23.01 -7.00
N LEU A 665 20.32 -22.03 -7.67
CA LEU A 665 19.75 -21.38 -8.85
C LEU A 665 19.48 -22.37 -9.99
N ASN A 666 20.41 -23.28 -10.29
CA ASN A 666 20.18 -24.30 -11.30
C ASN A 666 19.04 -25.25 -10.92
N ALA A 667 18.97 -25.67 -9.65
CA ALA A 667 17.88 -26.50 -9.18
C ALA A 667 16.51 -25.82 -9.30
N GLU A 668 16.45 -24.49 -9.10
CA GLU A 668 15.24 -23.70 -9.35
C GLU A 668 14.86 -23.66 -10.83
N LEU A 669 15.83 -23.41 -11.72
CA LEU A 669 15.60 -23.40 -13.17
C LEU A 669 15.11 -24.78 -13.67
N ASP A 670 15.70 -25.87 -13.17
CA ASP A 670 15.27 -27.23 -13.49
C ASP A 670 13.86 -27.54 -12.94
N ALA A 671 13.51 -27.00 -11.77
CA ALA A 671 12.16 -27.12 -11.24
C ALA A 671 11.13 -26.39 -12.14
N LEU A 672 11.49 -25.21 -12.67
CA LEU A 672 10.65 -24.46 -13.61
C LEU A 672 10.44 -25.22 -14.93
N ARG A 673 11.48 -25.84 -15.50
CA ARG A 673 11.39 -26.67 -16.71
C ARG A 673 10.35 -27.79 -16.59
N ARG A 674 10.23 -28.39 -15.41
CA ARG A 674 9.31 -29.53 -15.15
C ARG A 674 7.83 -29.14 -15.11
N ILE A 675 7.50 -27.84 -15.09
CA ILE A 675 6.10 -27.38 -15.02
C ILE A 675 5.36 -27.59 -16.35
N GLY A 676 6.04 -27.36 -17.48
CA GLY A 676 5.44 -27.53 -18.80
C GLY A 676 6.35 -27.10 -19.96
N PRO A 677 6.00 -27.46 -21.20
CA PRO A 677 6.88 -27.32 -22.36
C PRO A 677 7.20 -25.86 -22.72
N ALA A 678 6.25 -24.94 -22.51
CA ALA A 678 6.48 -23.51 -22.77
C ALA A 678 7.52 -22.90 -21.81
N LEU A 679 7.48 -23.31 -20.54
CA LEU A 679 8.45 -22.88 -19.52
C LEU A 679 9.81 -23.52 -19.78
N ASP A 680 9.84 -24.78 -20.19
CA ASP A 680 11.07 -25.48 -20.56
C ASP A 680 11.84 -24.71 -21.65
N GLN A 681 11.16 -24.42 -22.76
CA GLN A 681 11.74 -23.65 -23.87
C GLN A 681 12.18 -22.24 -23.45
N ALA A 682 11.41 -21.57 -22.58
CA ALA A 682 11.76 -20.24 -22.08
C ALA A 682 13.02 -20.26 -21.19
N VAL A 683 13.15 -21.27 -20.32
CA VAL A 683 14.34 -21.45 -19.48
C VAL A 683 15.56 -21.82 -20.33
N GLU A 684 15.42 -22.73 -21.31
CA GLU A 684 16.49 -23.04 -22.25
C GLU A 684 16.99 -21.79 -22.99
N THR A 685 16.07 -21.02 -23.56
CA THR A 685 16.38 -19.76 -24.25
C THR A 685 17.10 -18.78 -23.32
N LEU A 686 16.61 -18.58 -22.10
CA LEU A 686 17.25 -17.72 -21.10
C LEU A 686 18.67 -18.18 -20.80
N THR A 687 18.86 -19.48 -20.55
CA THR A 687 20.19 -20.01 -20.22
C THR A 687 21.18 -19.88 -21.38
N GLN A 688 20.73 -20.09 -22.62
CA GLN A 688 21.58 -19.92 -23.80
C GLN A 688 21.95 -18.45 -24.01
N GLN A 689 20.98 -17.54 -23.96
CA GLN A 689 21.25 -16.10 -24.09
C GLN A 689 22.15 -15.58 -22.96
N ALA A 690 21.97 -16.09 -21.73
CA ALA A 690 22.82 -15.75 -20.60
C ALA A 690 24.27 -16.24 -20.78
N ALA A 691 24.47 -17.45 -21.32
CA ALA A 691 25.79 -17.96 -21.66
C ALA A 691 26.45 -17.13 -22.78
N ASP A 692 25.71 -16.77 -23.82
CA ASP A 692 26.19 -15.90 -24.90
C ASP A 692 26.59 -14.52 -24.38
N ALA A 693 25.78 -13.92 -23.50
CA ALA A 693 26.07 -12.62 -22.90
C ALA A 693 27.24 -12.67 -21.90
N LEU A 694 27.45 -13.80 -21.22
CA LEU A 694 28.62 -14.02 -20.39
C LEU A 694 29.90 -14.12 -21.23
N ALA A 695 29.83 -14.81 -22.37
CA ALA A 695 30.95 -14.94 -23.30
C ALA A 695 31.26 -13.63 -24.04
N ALA A 696 30.22 -12.87 -24.41
CA ALA A 696 30.32 -11.60 -25.11
C ALA A 696 29.38 -10.55 -24.48
N PRO A 697 29.84 -9.77 -23.48
CA PRO A 697 29.01 -8.85 -22.71
C PRO A 697 28.74 -7.52 -23.44
N THR A 698 28.13 -7.58 -24.63
CA THR A 698 27.68 -6.40 -25.36
C THR A 698 26.33 -5.90 -24.81
N PRO A 699 25.99 -4.61 -24.99
CA PRO A 699 24.68 -4.08 -24.61
C PRO A 699 23.51 -4.85 -25.25
N GLU A 700 23.71 -5.33 -26.48
CA GLU A 700 22.73 -6.09 -27.25
C GLU A 700 22.50 -7.50 -26.67
N SER A 701 23.57 -8.24 -26.32
CA SER A 701 23.45 -9.58 -25.72
C SER A 701 22.84 -9.50 -24.31
N ARG A 702 23.20 -8.47 -23.54
CA ARG A 702 22.59 -8.16 -22.24
C ARG A 702 21.10 -7.84 -22.36
N ALA A 703 20.71 -7.06 -23.37
CA ALA A 703 19.30 -6.74 -23.63
C ALA A 703 18.50 -8.00 -24.02
N ARG A 704 19.04 -8.86 -24.90
CA ARG A 704 18.40 -10.14 -25.27
C ARG A 704 18.23 -11.07 -24.07
N THR A 705 19.25 -11.15 -23.21
CA THR A 705 19.19 -11.98 -21.99
C THR A 705 18.12 -11.46 -21.03
N ARG A 706 18.03 -10.15 -20.84
CA ARG A 706 16.96 -9.54 -20.03
C ARG A 706 15.57 -9.84 -20.62
N GLN A 707 15.41 -9.72 -21.92
CA GLN A 707 14.15 -10.05 -22.58
C GLN A 707 13.78 -11.53 -22.40
N ALA A 708 14.75 -12.43 -22.48
CA ALA A 708 14.53 -13.85 -22.21
C ALA A 708 14.12 -14.12 -20.75
N LEU A 709 14.66 -13.36 -19.79
CA LEU A 709 14.25 -13.44 -18.39
C LEU A 709 12.79 -13.01 -18.24
N ASP A 710 12.41 -11.87 -18.83
CA ASP A 710 11.03 -11.38 -18.79
C ASP A 710 10.04 -12.40 -19.41
N GLN A 711 10.42 -13.02 -20.53
CA GLN A 711 9.62 -14.07 -21.16
C GLN A 711 9.43 -15.29 -20.26
N MET A 712 10.50 -15.76 -19.61
CA MET A 712 10.44 -16.87 -18.66
C MET A 712 9.56 -16.53 -17.45
N LEU A 713 9.68 -15.33 -16.89
CA LEU A 713 8.84 -14.87 -15.79
C LEU A 713 7.36 -14.80 -16.20
N LEU A 714 7.05 -14.21 -17.37
CA LEU A 714 5.68 -14.13 -17.89
C LEU A 714 5.07 -15.52 -18.12
N ALA A 715 5.85 -16.49 -18.62
CA ALA A 715 5.41 -17.87 -18.77
C ALA A 715 5.14 -18.56 -17.41
N TYR A 716 5.90 -18.20 -16.37
CA TYR A 716 5.71 -18.73 -15.02
C TYR A 716 4.50 -18.14 -14.27
N MET A 717 4.17 -16.87 -14.52
CA MET A 717 3.16 -16.13 -13.72
C MET A 717 1.82 -16.85 -13.56
N PRO A 718 1.19 -17.46 -14.60
CA PRO A 718 -0.08 -18.16 -14.44
C PRO A 718 -0.03 -19.29 -13.39
N HIS A 719 1.06 -20.06 -13.38
CA HIS A 719 1.27 -21.15 -12.41
C HIS A 719 1.48 -20.61 -11.00
N TYR A 720 2.27 -19.55 -10.87
CA TYR A 720 2.56 -18.92 -9.59
C TYR A 720 1.31 -18.27 -8.97
N VAL A 721 0.54 -17.50 -9.76
CA VAL A 721 -0.71 -16.87 -9.31
C VAL A 721 -1.72 -17.94 -8.87
N ALA A 722 -1.85 -19.04 -9.63
CA ALA A 722 -2.69 -20.16 -9.24
C ALA A 722 -2.27 -20.76 -7.88
N LYS A 723 -0.96 -21.02 -7.69
CA LYS A 723 -0.43 -21.55 -6.42
C LYS A 723 -0.69 -20.65 -5.22
N VAL A 724 -0.56 -19.34 -5.39
CA VAL A 724 -0.88 -18.37 -4.33
C VAL A 724 -2.38 -18.41 -4.02
N SER A 725 -3.22 -18.48 -5.06
CA SER A 725 -4.68 -18.50 -4.90
C SER A 725 -5.19 -19.74 -4.14
N GLU A 726 -4.50 -20.88 -4.23
CA GLU A 726 -4.82 -22.12 -3.50
C GLU A 726 -4.77 -21.95 -1.97
N ALA A 727 -3.95 -21.02 -1.46
CA ALA A 727 -3.85 -20.76 -0.02
C ALA A 727 -5.06 -19.98 0.55
N TRP A 728 -5.86 -19.37 -0.32
CA TRP A 728 -7.01 -18.55 0.08
C TRP A 728 -8.28 -19.39 0.13
N THR A 729 -9.00 -19.29 1.24
CA THR A 729 -10.28 -19.98 1.46
C THR A 729 -11.41 -18.99 1.65
N LEU A 730 -12.57 -19.28 1.08
CA LEU A 730 -13.79 -18.49 1.28
C LEU A 730 -14.42 -18.85 2.64
N GLN A 731 -14.91 -17.85 3.37
CA GLN A 731 -15.55 -18.00 4.68
C GLN A 731 -17.05 -17.80 4.63
#